data_AF-A0A1V2C9P5-F1
#
_entry.id   AF-A0A1V2C9P5-F1
#
_cell.length_a   1.000
_cell.length_b   1.000
_cell.length_c   1.000
_cell.angle_alpha   90.00
_cell.angle_beta   90.00
_cell.angle_gamma   90.00
#
_symmetry.space_group_name_H-M   'P 1'
#
loop_
_entity.id
_entity.type
_entity.pdbx_description
1 polymer ?
#
loop_
_entity_poly.entity_id
_entity_poly.type
_entity_poly.pdbx_seq_one_letter_code
_entity_poly.pdbx_strand_id
1 'polypeptide(L)'
;MKKIVFFIFYLSSCFVWSQSNKGSAEFRKEVSLNSSWATTVLDELPVKEADFVNNPKIGANWQQVNMPHNWDQYYGFRRTKHGNLHGTAWYQKSIQLDKWTKGKRLFLYFEGVNSYATVWVNGKKAGEHKGGRTTFTLDITPFVTFEKQNNIVVKAAHPSFIADLPWVCGGCSGEWGFSEGSQPMGIFRPVTLVVTNEVRIEPFGVHIWNDASTSKQKAILNTTTEIKNYGNSNRNLILENVLFDALGKKVVSVKSEIKNNSGETKEIVQTLPEILQPKLWSPSNPYLYELVTTVYENGKKIDELKTPYGIRWVSWPVSRDGKDNRFYINDEPLFINGTCEYEHLIGNSHSFSNEQIHSRIEQIKAAGFNAFREAHQPHNLLYQKELDENGILFWSQFSAHIWYDTPEFKENFKTLLREWIKERRNSPSVVMWGLQNESTIPKEFAEECTKIIREMDPISASQRIVTTCNGGEGTDWNVVQNWSGTYGGDPLKYHLEMSTQLLNGEYGAWRTADLHTEGEFDQKGTLSENRFSQLMEIKVREAESVKDKIAGQFNWIFASHENPGRVQNGEGFRDIDKVGPVNYKGLFTIWGEPLDAYYMYRANYVSNKKNPMVYIVSHTWTSRWDVAGIKNGIDVYSNCDEVELFNDVNKISLGKLKNPGLGEHFQWNNVHIQYNVLYAVGYVNGVVVAKDYIVMNTLEKAPNLKALYTDKSDILEPKKGYNYIYRVNCGGSEFTDSDGRIWLSDTHKSGQNTWGSLSWTDKFEKLPNFYASQRSTFDPISGTKDPELFQNFRYGTDKLSYEFPAPDGEYLVELYFTEPWYGTGGGLNCKGWRLFDVAINNKVVLKDLDIWSEAGHDKALKKTFVVKSKNGLINISFPNTKAGQAIIAAIAIAAKDKNVKPAKESPKNIENIVLSSGDNSTLKIGSWLDINSKQYSDSEVVFTQLPSEVFVADYLQFSSHSKASGSFTVKENSDVYILIDQKENKTIDWLSEYKKSEEIAKNSKNTRFSIFSKKVKKGDKISFDHSEVLGSVIVVPNYDMGEKDDSRPVVVIEAENAKTTGSGIEKGNFKKADYIEFTKKTNNSIEFEVKPGVAGIYLMRFRFMNRNENPLKVKFKMEDAYGILMRNDTIEFFPSAEKWKVLNTTSGGYINAGTYKITLEGEDLKGLLLDNFEFQ
;
A
#
# COMPACT_ATOMS: atom_id res chain seq x y z
N MET A 1 -6.08 16.86 -65.83
CA MET A 1 -7.47 16.79 -66.33
C MET A 1 -8.38 16.34 -65.18
N LYS A 2 -9.42 17.15 -64.90
CA LYS A 2 -10.65 16.90 -64.09
C LYS A 2 -10.51 16.12 -62.76
N LYS A 3 -10.39 16.83 -61.63
CA LYS A 3 -11.46 17.17 -60.66
C LYS A 3 -12.24 15.95 -60.12
N ILE A 4 -12.10 15.68 -58.82
CA ILE A 4 -13.21 15.40 -57.89
C ILE A 4 -12.76 15.87 -56.50
N VAL A 5 -13.61 16.72 -55.92
CA VAL A 5 -13.53 17.31 -54.58
C VAL A 5 -14.40 16.44 -53.67
N PHE A 6 -13.88 15.99 -52.52
CA PHE A 6 -14.69 15.43 -51.45
C PHE A 6 -14.72 16.43 -50.28
N PHE A 7 -15.90 16.97 -50.02
CA PHE A 7 -16.21 17.80 -48.87
C PHE A 7 -16.50 16.90 -47.66
N ILE A 8 -15.82 17.16 -46.55
CA ILE A 8 -16.13 16.64 -45.22
C ILE A 8 -17.19 17.58 -44.63
N PHE A 9 -18.40 17.06 -44.34
CA PHE A 9 -19.39 17.76 -43.53
C PHE A 9 -19.43 17.15 -42.12
N TYR A 10 -19.04 17.96 -41.15
CA TYR A 10 -19.37 17.81 -39.73
C TYR A 10 -20.90 17.86 -39.57
N LEU A 11 -21.50 16.86 -38.94
CA LEU A 11 -22.83 16.97 -38.35
C LEU A 11 -22.80 16.54 -36.89
N SER A 12 -22.88 17.55 -36.02
CA SER A 12 -23.23 17.44 -34.62
C SER A 12 -24.69 17.02 -34.51
N SER A 13 -24.95 15.79 -34.07
CA SER A 13 -26.27 15.35 -33.65
C SER A 13 -26.33 15.31 -32.13
N CYS A 14 -26.83 16.41 -31.55
CA CYS A 14 -27.34 16.46 -30.19
C CYS A 14 -28.52 15.48 -30.06
N PHE A 15 -28.30 14.31 -29.44
CA PHE A 15 -29.40 13.51 -28.93
C PHE A 15 -29.91 14.12 -27.63
N VAL A 16 -30.91 14.98 -27.74
CA VAL A 16 -31.81 15.31 -26.65
C VAL A 16 -32.65 14.05 -26.39
N TRP A 17 -32.29 13.28 -25.37
CA TRP A 17 -33.18 12.26 -24.83
C TRP A 17 -34.38 12.97 -24.20
N SER A 18 -35.48 13.02 -24.94
CA SER A 18 -36.80 13.38 -24.44
C SER A 18 -37.16 12.42 -23.31
N GLN A 19 -37.08 12.88 -22.06
CA GLN A 19 -37.68 12.22 -20.90
C GLN A 19 -39.17 12.01 -21.16
N SER A 20 -39.57 10.78 -21.49
CA SER A 20 -40.95 10.35 -21.28
C SER A 20 -41.18 10.23 -19.77
N ASN A 21 -41.62 11.32 -19.16
CA ASN A 21 -42.15 11.36 -17.80
C ASN A 21 -43.45 10.52 -17.74
N LYS A 22 -43.31 9.20 -17.60
CA LYS A 22 -44.31 8.38 -16.91
C LYS A 22 -43.78 8.21 -15.50
N GLY A 23 -44.24 9.07 -14.59
CA GLY A 23 -43.92 8.97 -13.16
C GLY A 23 -44.43 7.65 -12.59
N SER A 24 -43.59 6.61 -12.58
CA SER A 24 -43.76 5.52 -11.63
C SER A 24 -43.50 6.10 -10.25
N ALA A 25 -44.46 6.00 -9.34
CA ALA A 25 -44.24 6.38 -7.95
C ALA A 25 -43.10 5.52 -7.38
N GLU A 26 -41.93 6.12 -7.14
CA GLU A 26 -40.78 5.45 -6.50
C GLU A 26 -41.19 5.10 -5.05
N PHE A 27 -41.14 3.81 -4.69
CA PHE A 27 -41.52 3.30 -3.38
C PHE A 27 -40.32 3.26 -2.40
N ARG A 28 -39.11 3.11 -2.94
CA ARG A 28 -37.81 3.22 -2.27
C ARG A 28 -36.92 4.13 -3.11
N LYS A 29 -36.12 4.97 -2.46
CA LYS A 29 -35.07 5.77 -3.10
C LYS A 29 -33.85 5.91 -2.20
N GLU A 30 -32.68 5.84 -2.79
CA GLU A 30 -31.42 6.10 -2.13
C GLU A 30 -30.81 7.38 -2.71
N VAL A 31 -30.48 8.32 -1.84
CA VAL A 31 -29.93 9.62 -2.20
C VAL A 31 -28.57 9.77 -1.53
N SER A 32 -27.51 9.77 -2.33
CA SER A 32 -26.16 10.01 -1.80
C SER A 32 -26.10 11.37 -1.10
N LEU A 33 -25.52 11.38 0.09
CA LEU A 33 -25.25 12.58 0.86
C LEU A 33 -23.77 12.97 0.84
N ASN A 34 -22.93 12.32 0.02
CA ASN A 34 -21.47 12.43 0.11
C ASN A 34 -20.91 13.84 -0.12
N SER A 35 -21.60 14.68 -0.90
CA SER A 35 -21.06 16.00 -1.26
C SER A 35 -21.41 17.09 -0.24
N SER A 36 -20.65 18.19 -0.22
CA SER A 36 -21.00 19.44 0.49
C SER A 36 -21.26 19.26 1.99
N TRP A 37 -20.35 18.56 2.68
CA TRP A 37 -20.27 18.58 4.14
C TRP A 37 -19.35 19.70 4.59
N ALA A 38 -19.55 20.16 5.82
CA ALA A 38 -18.58 20.96 6.54
C ALA A 38 -18.00 20.13 7.68
N THR A 39 -16.70 20.24 7.96
CA THR A 39 -16.05 19.58 9.10
C THR A 39 -15.09 20.48 9.88
N THR A 40 -14.86 20.15 11.16
CA THR A 40 -13.85 20.77 12.03
C THR A 40 -13.36 19.72 13.05
N VAL A 41 -12.13 19.85 13.53
CA VAL A 41 -11.62 19.07 14.68
C VAL A 41 -11.73 19.94 15.94
N LEU A 42 -12.41 19.43 16.97
CA LEU A 42 -12.60 20.11 18.26
C LEU A 42 -12.70 19.06 19.36
N ASP A 43 -11.63 18.90 20.14
CA ASP A 43 -11.63 18.03 21.33
C ASP A 43 -12.42 18.67 22.49
N GLU A 44 -12.27 19.98 22.65
CA GLU A 44 -13.05 20.78 23.58
C GLU A 44 -13.98 21.72 22.79
N LEU A 45 -15.27 21.69 23.13
CA LEU A 45 -16.26 22.56 22.49
C LEU A 45 -16.26 23.95 23.15
N PRO A 46 -16.47 25.04 22.37
CA PRO A 46 -16.53 26.40 22.92
C PRO A 46 -17.77 26.67 23.80
N VAL A 47 -18.76 25.77 23.73
CA VAL A 47 -20.02 25.80 24.49
C VAL A 47 -20.40 24.37 24.85
N LYS A 48 -21.47 24.19 25.64
CA LYS A 48 -22.00 22.85 25.93
C LYS A 48 -22.39 22.13 24.64
N GLU A 49 -22.22 20.82 24.59
CA GLU A 49 -22.51 20.01 23.40
C GLU A 49 -23.93 20.21 22.87
N ALA A 50 -24.93 20.29 23.76
CA ALA A 50 -26.31 20.57 23.39
C ALA A 50 -26.47 21.93 22.67
N ASP A 51 -25.74 22.96 23.10
CA ASP A 51 -25.79 24.28 22.47
C ASP A 51 -25.03 24.28 21.13
N PHE A 52 -23.90 23.57 21.07
CA PHE A 52 -23.10 23.41 19.85
C PHE A 52 -23.87 22.68 18.75
N VAL A 53 -24.54 21.57 19.06
CA VAL A 53 -25.32 20.81 18.07
C VAL A 53 -26.51 21.61 17.54
N ASN A 54 -27.12 22.46 18.38
CA ASN A 54 -28.20 23.35 17.97
C ASN A 54 -27.72 24.53 17.11
N ASN A 55 -26.50 25.01 17.36
CA ASN A 55 -25.88 26.08 16.58
C ASN A 55 -24.40 25.80 16.29
N PRO A 56 -24.10 24.91 15.31
CA PRO A 56 -22.73 24.48 15.04
C PRO A 56 -21.84 25.60 14.48
N LYS A 57 -22.40 26.79 14.20
CA LYS A 57 -21.66 27.96 13.70
C LYS A 57 -20.91 28.72 14.79
N ILE A 58 -21.13 28.40 16.08
CA ILE A 58 -20.49 29.12 17.19
C ILE A 58 -19.03 28.68 17.33
N GLY A 59 -18.10 29.62 17.11
CA GLY A 59 -16.70 29.49 17.55
C GLY A 59 -15.84 28.45 16.83
N ALA A 60 -16.20 28.03 15.62
CA ALA A 60 -15.50 26.95 14.90
C ALA A 60 -15.18 27.30 13.43
N ASN A 61 -13.98 26.92 12.98
CA ASN A 61 -13.51 27.13 11.60
C ASN A 61 -13.82 25.90 10.74
N TRP A 62 -15.03 25.87 10.18
CA TRP A 62 -15.51 24.78 9.35
C TRP A 62 -14.87 24.75 7.95
N GLN A 63 -14.40 23.59 7.53
CA GLN A 63 -13.85 23.31 6.20
C GLN A 63 -14.85 22.53 5.35
N GLN A 64 -15.00 22.89 4.08
CA GLN A 64 -15.87 22.15 3.14
C GLN A 64 -15.17 20.88 2.66
N VAL A 65 -15.87 19.75 2.73
CA VAL A 65 -15.35 18.42 2.36
C VAL A 65 -16.42 17.58 1.67
N ASN A 66 -15.97 16.54 0.97
CA ASN A 66 -16.82 15.48 0.46
C ASN A 66 -16.45 14.16 1.14
N MET A 67 -17.42 13.25 1.27
CA MET A 67 -17.20 11.89 1.76
C MET A 67 -16.77 10.99 0.60
N PRO A 68 -15.88 10.02 0.83
CA PRO A 68 -15.21 9.71 2.10
C PRO A 68 -14.18 10.77 2.53
N HIS A 69 -14.02 10.99 3.85
CA HIS A 69 -13.08 11.98 4.40
C HIS A 69 -12.34 11.50 5.65
N ASN A 70 -11.07 11.85 5.76
CA ASN A 70 -10.17 11.53 6.86
C ASN A 70 -9.32 12.73 7.31
N TRP A 71 -9.27 12.97 8.62
CA TRP A 71 -8.43 14.01 9.23
C TRP A 71 -6.99 13.55 9.53
N ASP A 72 -6.73 12.25 9.66
CA ASP A 72 -5.38 11.73 9.92
C ASP A 72 -4.40 12.08 8.79
N GLN A 73 -4.90 12.27 7.56
CA GLN A 73 -4.12 12.74 6.41
C GLN A 73 -2.74 12.07 6.32
N TYR A 74 -1.67 12.85 6.50
CA TYR A 74 -0.29 12.39 6.42
C TYR A 74 0.40 12.26 7.80
N TYR A 75 -0.34 12.43 8.89
CA TYR A 75 0.21 12.44 10.26
C TYR A 75 0.97 11.13 10.57
N GLY A 76 0.44 10.02 10.07
CA GLY A 76 1.02 8.67 10.16
C GLY A 76 2.34 8.42 9.41
N PHE A 77 2.75 9.27 8.45
CA PHE A 77 3.85 8.97 7.52
C PHE A 77 5.16 9.70 7.85
N ARG A 78 5.22 10.34 9.01
CA ARG A 78 6.32 11.24 9.46
C ARG A 78 7.49 10.51 10.15
N ARG A 79 7.50 9.17 10.13
CA ARG A 79 8.44 8.26 10.83
C ARG A 79 8.44 8.39 12.35
N THR A 80 7.45 9.08 12.90
CA THR A 80 7.23 9.23 14.33
C THR A 80 6.70 7.93 14.95
N LYS A 81 7.14 7.63 16.18
CA LYS A 81 6.66 6.50 16.98
C LYS A 81 5.13 6.47 17.16
N HIS A 82 4.54 7.65 17.34
CA HIS A 82 3.09 7.89 17.46
C HIS A 82 2.69 9.01 16.50
N GLY A 83 2.49 8.64 15.23
CA GLY A 83 2.22 9.62 14.17
C GLY A 83 0.77 10.02 14.03
N ASN A 84 -0.16 9.09 14.21
CA ASN A 84 -1.57 9.27 13.86
C ASN A 84 -2.28 10.32 14.72
N LEU A 85 -3.25 10.96 14.09
CA LEU A 85 -4.10 11.96 14.70
C LEU A 85 -5.23 11.28 15.50
N HIS A 86 -5.32 11.66 16.77
CA HIS A 86 -6.42 11.30 17.67
C HIS A 86 -7.22 12.55 18.03
N GLY A 87 -8.51 12.38 18.31
CA GLY A 87 -9.37 13.48 18.75
C GLY A 87 -10.82 13.32 18.31
N THR A 88 -11.55 14.42 18.26
CA THR A 88 -12.96 14.48 17.86
C THR A 88 -13.17 15.37 16.63
N ALA A 89 -13.64 14.76 15.55
CA ALA A 89 -14.08 15.47 14.35
C ALA A 89 -15.60 15.68 14.38
N TRP A 90 -16.03 16.89 14.06
CA TRP A 90 -17.43 17.24 13.90
C TRP A 90 -17.74 17.45 12.42
N TYR A 91 -18.88 16.96 11.97
CA TYR A 91 -19.39 17.13 10.62
C TYR A 91 -20.78 17.74 10.67
N GLN A 92 -21.09 18.64 9.73
CA GLN A 92 -22.45 19.14 9.54
C GLN A 92 -22.84 19.14 8.07
N LYS A 93 -24.11 18.86 7.83
CA LYS A 93 -24.72 18.97 6.50
C LYS A 93 -26.15 19.43 6.63
N SER A 94 -26.50 20.39 5.80
CA SER A 94 -27.90 20.78 5.63
C SER A 94 -28.50 20.08 4.43
N ILE A 95 -29.70 19.51 4.60
CA ILE A 95 -30.47 18.87 3.54
C ILE A 95 -31.85 19.50 3.42
N GLN A 96 -32.35 19.56 2.18
CA GLN A 96 -33.73 19.91 1.91
C GLN A 96 -34.45 18.67 1.39
N LEU A 97 -35.61 18.36 1.98
CA LEU A 97 -36.37 17.17 1.62
C LEU A 97 -37.30 17.47 0.45
N ASP A 98 -37.33 16.59 -0.54
CA ASP A 98 -38.25 16.69 -1.66
C ASP A 98 -39.70 16.52 -1.20
N LYS A 99 -40.65 17.15 -1.90
CA LYS A 99 -42.09 17.08 -1.57
C LYS A 99 -42.63 15.64 -1.50
N TRP A 100 -42.12 14.74 -2.36
CA TRP A 100 -42.58 13.35 -2.44
C TRP A 100 -42.18 12.50 -1.22
N THR A 101 -41.20 12.94 -0.42
CA THR A 101 -40.78 12.26 0.81
C THR A 101 -41.79 12.45 1.95
N LYS A 102 -42.77 13.34 1.80
CA LYS A 102 -43.83 13.56 2.79
C LYS A 102 -44.66 12.28 2.97
N GLY A 103 -44.77 11.80 4.21
CA GLY A 103 -45.45 10.55 4.55
C GLY A 103 -44.62 9.28 4.29
N LYS A 104 -43.33 9.42 3.95
CA LYS A 104 -42.37 8.32 3.86
C LYS A 104 -41.55 8.20 5.15
N ARG A 105 -40.80 7.11 5.26
CA ARG A 105 -39.74 6.93 6.26
C ARG A 105 -38.40 7.34 5.68
N LEU A 106 -37.57 7.97 6.50
CA LEU A 106 -36.27 8.52 6.11
C LEU A 106 -35.20 7.95 7.04
N PHE A 107 -34.13 7.41 6.47
CA PHE A 107 -33.04 6.80 7.21
C PHE A 107 -31.69 7.35 6.75
N LEU A 108 -30.78 7.57 7.69
CA LEU A 108 -29.37 7.77 7.37
C LEU A 108 -28.66 6.43 7.43
N TYR A 109 -28.02 6.06 6.32
CA TYR A 109 -27.17 4.89 6.20
C TYR A 109 -25.71 5.34 6.11
N PHE A 110 -24.88 4.89 7.04
CA PHE A 110 -23.46 5.16 7.08
C PHE A 110 -22.70 3.86 6.81
N GLU A 111 -21.74 3.91 5.89
CA GLU A 111 -20.90 2.75 5.57
C GLU A 111 -19.65 2.64 6.47
N GLY A 112 -19.28 3.72 7.17
CA GLY A 112 -18.14 3.72 8.08
C GLY A 112 -17.82 5.10 8.65
N VAL A 113 -17.80 5.17 9.99
CA VAL A 113 -17.40 6.35 10.77
C VAL A 113 -16.50 5.88 11.90
N ASN A 114 -15.24 6.32 11.91
CA ASN A 114 -14.26 5.79 12.87
C ASN A 114 -13.97 6.76 14.04
N SER A 115 -13.88 6.29 15.29
CA SER A 115 -14.21 4.95 15.81
C SER A 115 -15.60 4.88 16.44
N TYR A 116 -16.08 5.99 16.98
CA TYR A 116 -17.43 6.15 17.52
C TYR A 116 -18.17 7.26 16.80
N ALA A 117 -19.44 7.02 16.50
CA ALA A 117 -20.32 7.98 15.86
C ALA A 117 -21.49 8.36 16.77
N THR A 118 -21.78 9.65 16.89
CA THR A 118 -23.06 10.14 17.42
C THR A 118 -23.69 11.08 16.39
N VAL A 119 -24.98 10.88 16.10
CA VAL A 119 -25.69 11.61 15.05
C VAL A 119 -26.87 12.38 15.64
N TRP A 120 -27.01 13.64 15.24
CA TRP A 120 -28.15 14.49 15.55
C TRP A 120 -28.81 15.02 14.28
N VAL A 121 -30.13 15.18 14.35
CA VAL A 121 -30.92 15.83 13.31
C VAL A 121 -31.75 16.93 13.97
N ASN A 122 -31.59 18.16 13.50
CA ASN A 122 -32.25 19.36 14.04
C ASN A 122 -32.12 19.48 15.57
N GLY A 123 -30.92 19.27 16.11
CA GLY A 123 -30.64 19.38 17.55
C GLY A 123 -30.98 18.14 18.39
N LYS A 124 -31.68 17.15 17.81
CA LYS A 124 -32.12 15.95 18.53
C LYS A 124 -31.24 14.76 18.20
N LYS A 125 -30.80 14.01 19.23
CA LYS A 125 -29.97 12.82 19.06
C LYS A 125 -30.77 11.73 18.35
N ALA A 126 -30.29 11.30 17.19
CA ALA A 126 -30.91 10.29 16.34
C ALA A 126 -30.36 8.88 16.62
N GLY A 127 -29.09 8.76 16.99
CA GLY A 127 -28.48 7.48 17.33
C GLY A 127 -26.96 7.53 17.47
N GLU A 128 -26.38 6.37 17.77
CA GLU A 128 -24.94 6.14 17.98
C GLU A 128 -24.50 4.82 17.37
N HIS A 129 -23.21 4.70 17.07
CA HIS A 129 -22.57 3.46 16.64
C HIS A 129 -21.14 3.39 17.20
N LYS A 130 -20.70 2.19 17.56
CA LYS A 130 -19.36 1.91 18.10
C LYS A 130 -18.68 0.88 17.21
N GLY A 131 -17.57 1.25 16.57
CA GLY A 131 -16.80 0.39 15.66
C GLY A 131 -16.79 0.95 14.24
N GLY A 132 -15.61 1.25 13.70
CA GLY A 132 -15.54 2.03 12.47
C GLY A 132 -15.78 1.28 11.15
N ARG A 133 -15.72 -0.06 11.12
CA ARG A 133 -15.61 -0.84 9.86
C ARG A 133 -16.90 -1.50 9.38
N THR A 134 -17.97 -1.46 10.15
CA THR A 134 -19.30 -1.96 9.79
C THR A 134 -20.27 -0.81 9.56
N THR A 135 -21.39 -1.14 8.91
CA THR A 135 -22.40 -0.17 8.51
C THR A 135 -23.49 -0.03 9.56
N PHE A 136 -24.12 1.15 9.65
CA PHE A 136 -25.26 1.37 10.54
C PHE A 136 -26.33 2.26 9.91
N THR A 137 -27.59 2.05 10.32
CA THR A 137 -28.76 2.76 9.78
C THR A 137 -29.58 3.38 10.91
N LEU A 138 -29.93 4.67 10.80
CA LEU A 138 -30.73 5.40 11.79
C LEU A 138 -32.03 5.92 11.17
N ASP A 139 -33.18 5.65 11.80
CA ASP A 139 -34.46 6.28 11.43
C ASP A 139 -34.47 7.74 11.88
N ILE A 140 -34.48 8.66 10.91
CA ILE A 140 -34.50 10.10 11.17
C ILE A 140 -35.88 10.72 10.99
N THR A 141 -36.89 9.93 10.61
CA THR A 141 -38.26 10.40 10.37
C THR A 141 -38.82 11.26 11.51
N PRO A 142 -38.63 10.92 12.81
CA PRO A 142 -39.16 11.72 13.92
C PRO A 142 -38.47 13.07 14.13
N PHE A 143 -37.31 13.29 13.51
CA PHE A 143 -36.44 14.45 13.77
C PHE A 143 -36.42 15.47 12.62
N VAL A 144 -36.89 15.08 11.42
CA VAL A 144 -36.94 15.98 10.27
C VAL A 144 -38.18 16.90 10.28
N THR A 145 -38.05 18.04 9.63
CA THR A 145 -39.13 18.98 9.36
C THR A 145 -39.28 19.14 7.85
N PHE A 146 -40.47 18.87 7.32
CA PHE A 146 -40.77 19.06 5.90
C PHE A 146 -40.87 20.56 5.55
N GLU A 147 -40.60 20.88 4.28
CA GLU A 147 -40.69 22.24 3.72
C GLU A 147 -39.71 23.26 4.35
N LYS A 148 -38.85 22.81 5.29
CA LYS A 148 -37.74 23.56 5.88
C LYS A 148 -36.42 22.84 5.63
N GLN A 149 -35.32 23.56 5.80
CA GLN A 149 -33.98 22.99 5.80
C GLN A 149 -33.79 22.16 7.07
N ASN A 150 -33.17 20.98 6.93
CA ASN A 150 -32.85 20.09 8.04
C ASN A 150 -31.34 20.07 8.23
N ASN A 151 -30.87 20.13 9.48
CA ASN A 151 -29.46 20.08 9.79
C ASN A 151 -29.09 18.72 10.39
N ILE A 152 -28.10 18.07 9.82
CA ILE A 152 -27.47 16.85 10.33
C ILE A 152 -26.14 17.26 10.94
N VAL A 153 -25.88 16.80 12.18
CA VAL A 153 -24.58 16.95 12.85
C VAL A 153 -24.09 15.55 13.22
N VAL A 154 -22.81 15.28 12.97
CA VAL A 154 -22.18 14.01 13.32
C VAL A 154 -20.91 14.29 14.13
N LYS A 155 -20.76 13.63 15.27
CA LYS A 155 -19.53 13.57 16.05
C LYS A 155 -18.84 12.25 15.73
N ALA A 156 -17.63 12.32 15.19
CA ALA A 156 -16.75 11.18 14.95
C ALA A 156 -15.58 11.27 15.92
N ALA A 157 -15.60 10.43 16.96
CA ALA A 157 -14.57 10.41 18.00
C ALA A 157 -13.59 9.26 17.76
N HIS A 158 -12.29 9.58 17.81
CA HIS A 158 -11.18 8.64 17.73
C HIS A 158 -10.15 8.94 18.84
N PRO A 159 -10.49 8.68 20.12
CA PRO A 159 -9.55 8.88 21.22
C PRO A 159 -8.36 7.91 21.12
N SER A 160 -7.25 8.25 21.77
CA SER A 160 -6.15 7.31 21.99
C SER A 160 -6.54 6.25 23.03
N PHE A 161 -5.83 5.11 23.03
CA PHE A 161 -6.00 4.02 24.01
C PHE A 161 -7.41 3.41 24.06
N ILE A 162 -8.10 3.29 22.93
CA ILE A 162 -9.36 2.53 22.82
C ILE A 162 -9.13 1.08 23.28
N ALA A 163 -10.00 0.57 24.15
CA ALA A 163 -9.90 -0.77 24.73
C ALA A 163 -11.23 -1.55 24.74
N ASP A 164 -12.31 -0.98 24.17
CA ASP A 164 -13.63 -1.61 24.06
C ASP A 164 -14.02 -1.92 22.60
N LEU A 165 -13.12 -1.74 21.63
CA LEU A 165 -13.35 -2.02 20.21
C LEU A 165 -12.23 -2.88 19.61
N PRO A 166 -12.51 -3.74 18.60
CA PRO A 166 -11.52 -4.65 18.01
C PRO A 166 -10.46 -3.96 17.13
N TRP A 167 -10.79 -2.83 16.51
CA TRP A 167 -9.92 -2.12 15.57
C TRP A 167 -9.43 -0.82 16.17
N VAL A 168 -8.17 -0.82 16.64
CA VAL A 168 -7.57 0.28 17.40
C VAL A 168 -6.25 0.69 16.78
N CYS A 169 -5.78 1.90 17.11
CA CYS A 169 -4.44 2.34 16.75
C CYS A 169 -3.43 1.58 17.63
N GLY A 170 -2.70 0.62 17.08
CA GLY A 170 -1.69 -0.13 17.84
C GLY A 170 -0.43 0.66 18.14
N GLY A 171 -0.27 1.86 17.56
CA GLY A 171 0.64 2.86 18.10
C GLY A 171 0.24 3.30 19.52
N CYS A 172 -1.03 3.24 19.89
CA CYS A 172 -1.54 3.69 21.19
C CYS A 172 -2.09 2.55 22.05
N SER A 173 -1.54 1.35 21.92
CA SER A 173 -1.92 0.19 22.73
C SER A 173 -0.81 -0.21 23.71
N GLY A 174 -1.13 -1.08 24.69
CA GLY A 174 -0.14 -1.67 25.60
C GLY A 174 0.79 -2.68 24.92
N GLU A 175 0.38 -3.24 23.77
CA GLU A 175 1.16 -4.16 22.94
C GLU A 175 1.68 -3.41 21.70
N TRP A 176 2.61 -2.49 21.96
CA TRP A 176 3.12 -1.55 20.96
C TRP A 176 3.78 -2.25 19.76
N GLY A 177 3.49 -1.75 18.55
CA GLY A 177 4.02 -2.29 17.28
C GLY A 177 3.24 -3.47 16.70
N PHE A 178 2.26 -3.97 17.46
CA PHE A 178 1.29 -4.97 17.03
C PHE A 178 0.00 -4.27 16.55
N SER A 179 0.12 -3.50 15.46
CA SER A 179 -0.99 -2.75 14.85
C SER A 179 -1.32 -3.24 13.45
N GLU A 180 -2.62 -3.27 13.12
CA GLU A 180 -3.17 -3.48 11.78
C GLU A 180 -3.25 -2.17 10.99
N GLY A 181 -2.19 -1.36 11.03
CA GLY A 181 -2.19 -0.07 10.36
C GLY A 181 -2.96 1.07 11.05
N SER A 182 -2.82 2.27 10.50
CA SER A 182 -3.49 3.48 10.95
C SER A 182 -4.99 3.42 10.85
N GLN A 183 -5.64 4.11 11.77
CA GLN A 183 -7.09 4.17 11.84
C GLN A 183 -7.52 5.56 11.33
N PRO A 184 -8.52 5.66 10.43
CA PRO A 184 -8.93 6.95 9.89
C PRO A 184 -9.63 7.77 10.98
N MET A 185 -9.55 9.09 10.94
CA MET A 185 -10.29 9.97 11.84
C MET A 185 -11.40 10.69 11.06
N GLY A 186 -12.63 10.18 11.12
CA GLY A 186 -13.77 10.81 10.44
C GLY A 186 -14.81 9.87 9.83
N ILE A 187 -15.65 10.44 8.97
CA ILE A 187 -16.61 9.73 8.12
C ILE A 187 -15.87 9.31 6.85
N PHE A 188 -15.18 8.18 6.93
CA PHE A 188 -14.23 7.72 5.92
C PHE A 188 -14.86 6.81 4.85
N ARG A 189 -16.18 6.58 4.90
CA ARG A 189 -16.96 5.86 3.89
C ARG A 189 -18.27 6.61 3.57
N PRO A 190 -18.98 6.27 2.48
CA PRO A 190 -20.18 6.97 2.03
C PRO A 190 -21.31 7.09 3.08
N VAL A 191 -22.16 8.11 2.86
CA VAL A 191 -23.39 8.37 3.60
C VAL A 191 -24.56 8.50 2.63
N THR A 192 -25.66 7.82 2.92
CA THR A 192 -26.85 7.78 2.05
C THR A 192 -28.12 8.06 2.84
N LEU A 193 -29.01 8.88 2.27
CA LEU A 193 -30.39 9.02 2.72
C LEU A 193 -31.25 7.97 2.02
N VAL A 194 -31.79 7.02 2.79
CA VAL A 194 -32.69 5.99 2.29
C VAL A 194 -34.13 6.41 2.61
N VAL A 195 -34.97 6.51 1.59
CA VAL A 195 -36.39 6.88 1.72
C VAL A 195 -37.25 5.68 1.33
N THR A 196 -38.15 5.24 2.20
CA THR A 196 -39.02 4.07 1.98
C THR A 196 -40.47 4.34 2.40
N ASN A 197 -41.39 3.43 2.09
CA ASN A 197 -42.69 3.37 2.78
C ASN A 197 -42.53 2.93 4.26
N GLU A 198 -43.64 2.93 5.01
CA GLU A 198 -43.66 2.51 6.43
C GLU A 198 -43.25 1.06 6.64
N VAL A 199 -43.58 0.19 5.68
CA VAL A 199 -43.08 -1.18 5.65
C VAL A 199 -41.90 -1.23 4.70
N ARG A 200 -40.77 -1.76 5.19
CA ARG A 200 -39.57 -1.93 4.38
C ARG A 200 -38.86 -3.24 4.66
N ILE A 201 -38.07 -3.66 3.69
CA ILE A 201 -37.00 -4.65 3.84
C ILE A 201 -35.84 -3.96 4.58
N GLU A 202 -35.37 -4.58 5.65
CA GLU A 202 -34.27 -4.06 6.47
C GLU A 202 -32.92 -4.13 5.73
N PRO A 203 -31.92 -3.28 6.06
CA PRO A 203 -30.58 -3.36 5.48
C PRO A 203 -29.99 -4.77 5.61
N PHE A 204 -29.50 -5.32 4.50
CA PHE A 204 -29.00 -6.71 4.43
C PHE A 204 -30.01 -7.77 4.95
N GLY A 205 -31.29 -7.44 4.89
CA GLY A 205 -32.39 -8.26 5.40
C GLY A 205 -32.76 -9.44 4.51
N VAL A 206 -32.33 -9.43 3.23
CA VAL A 206 -32.46 -10.58 2.32
C VAL A 206 -31.21 -11.43 2.47
N HIS A 207 -31.37 -12.69 2.87
CA HIS A 207 -30.31 -13.70 2.92
C HIS A 207 -30.65 -14.82 1.95
N ILE A 208 -29.69 -15.25 1.12
CA ILE A 208 -29.85 -16.29 0.10
C ILE A 208 -28.76 -17.35 0.31
N TRP A 209 -29.15 -18.63 0.32
CA TRP A 209 -28.19 -19.73 0.34
C TRP A 209 -28.66 -20.94 -0.46
N ASN A 210 -27.70 -21.71 -0.95
CA ASN A 210 -27.96 -22.96 -1.66
C ASN A 210 -28.37 -24.06 -0.69
N ASP A 211 -29.36 -24.87 -1.07
CA ASP A 211 -29.64 -26.12 -0.40
C ASP A 211 -28.48 -27.11 -0.57
N ALA A 212 -28.28 -28.00 0.41
CA ALA A 212 -27.22 -29.02 0.38
C ALA A 212 -27.34 -29.99 -0.82
N SER A 213 -28.52 -30.12 -1.43
CA SER A 213 -28.75 -30.95 -2.62
C SER A 213 -28.34 -30.30 -3.95
N THR A 214 -27.79 -29.08 -3.92
CA THR A 214 -27.34 -28.35 -5.11
C THR A 214 -26.22 -29.11 -5.83
N SER A 215 -26.33 -29.20 -7.16
CA SER A 215 -25.40 -29.89 -8.05
C SER A 215 -25.33 -29.23 -9.42
N LYS A 216 -24.53 -29.80 -10.34
CA LYS A 216 -24.47 -29.35 -11.74
C LYS A 216 -25.82 -29.54 -12.48
N GLN A 217 -26.69 -30.46 -12.01
CA GLN A 217 -27.98 -30.75 -12.65
C GLN A 217 -29.10 -29.87 -12.12
N LYS A 218 -29.03 -29.45 -10.86
CA LYS A 218 -30.09 -28.67 -10.22
C LYS A 218 -29.61 -27.83 -9.04
N ALA A 219 -30.32 -26.75 -8.75
CA ALA A 219 -30.15 -25.97 -7.52
C ALA A 219 -31.51 -25.66 -6.88
N ILE A 220 -31.54 -25.65 -5.56
CA ILE A 220 -32.65 -25.13 -4.76
C ILE A 220 -32.09 -24.01 -3.90
N LEU A 221 -32.72 -22.84 -3.94
CA LEU A 221 -32.30 -21.69 -3.14
C LEU A 221 -33.27 -21.47 -2.00
N ASN A 222 -32.72 -21.27 -0.81
CA ASN A 222 -33.47 -20.84 0.36
C ASN A 222 -33.23 -19.36 0.60
N THR A 223 -34.26 -18.67 1.06
CA THR A 223 -34.19 -17.25 1.36
C THR A 223 -34.83 -16.95 2.70
N THR A 224 -34.22 -16.04 3.45
CA THR A 224 -34.86 -15.35 4.58
C THR A 224 -34.94 -13.87 4.25
N THR A 225 -36.11 -13.25 4.44
CA THR A 225 -36.30 -11.80 4.27
C THR A 225 -36.77 -11.18 5.59
N GLU A 226 -36.03 -10.20 6.09
CA GLU A 226 -36.39 -9.37 7.24
C GLU A 226 -37.17 -8.13 6.79
N ILE A 227 -38.41 -8.02 7.25
CA ILE A 227 -39.31 -6.90 6.97
C ILE A 227 -39.72 -6.25 8.28
N LYS A 228 -39.71 -4.92 8.32
CA LYS A 228 -40.19 -4.16 9.48
C LYS A 228 -41.32 -3.23 9.11
N ASN A 229 -42.39 -3.24 9.92
CA ASN A 229 -43.49 -2.29 9.84
C ASN A 229 -43.30 -1.15 10.85
N TYR A 230 -42.79 -0.02 10.39
CA TYR A 230 -42.65 1.20 11.19
C TYR A 230 -43.97 1.95 11.39
N GLY A 231 -45.04 1.53 10.71
CA GLY A 231 -46.36 2.16 10.79
C GLY A 231 -47.12 1.82 12.06
N ASN A 232 -48.18 2.58 12.33
CA ASN A 232 -48.99 2.47 13.56
C ASN A 232 -50.18 1.50 13.42
N SER A 233 -50.23 0.68 12.38
CA SER A 233 -51.30 -0.29 12.19
C SER A 233 -50.79 -1.56 11.53
N ASN A 234 -51.49 -2.67 11.79
CA ASN A 234 -51.17 -3.96 11.21
C ASN A 234 -51.35 -3.93 9.69
N ARG A 235 -50.52 -4.68 8.97
CA ARG A 235 -50.47 -4.69 7.50
C ARG A 235 -50.61 -6.12 7.01
N ASN A 236 -51.38 -6.29 5.94
CA ASN A 236 -51.46 -7.55 5.19
C ASN A 236 -50.69 -7.35 3.88
N LEU A 237 -49.65 -8.17 3.70
CA LEU A 237 -48.64 -7.98 2.68
C LEU A 237 -48.47 -9.27 1.86
N ILE A 238 -47.94 -9.12 0.65
CA ILE A 238 -47.42 -10.24 -0.13
C ILE A 238 -45.93 -9.99 -0.34
N LEU A 239 -45.09 -10.94 0.07
CA LEU A 239 -43.69 -10.97 -0.29
C LEU A 239 -43.50 -11.85 -1.52
N GLU A 240 -42.90 -11.30 -2.56
CA GLU A 240 -42.53 -12.03 -3.78
C GLU A 240 -41.01 -12.00 -3.94
N ASN A 241 -40.42 -13.18 -4.11
CA ASN A 241 -39.03 -13.33 -4.52
C ASN A 241 -39.01 -13.85 -5.96
N VAL A 242 -38.34 -13.13 -6.87
CA VAL A 242 -38.17 -13.51 -8.27
C VAL A 242 -36.69 -13.57 -8.61
N LEU A 243 -36.20 -14.73 -9.05
CA LEU A 243 -34.82 -14.89 -9.49
C LEU A 243 -34.74 -14.61 -10.99
N PHE A 244 -33.85 -13.72 -11.39
CA PHE A 244 -33.53 -13.40 -12.77
C PHE A 244 -32.12 -13.87 -13.14
N ASP A 245 -31.96 -14.32 -14.38
CA ASP A 245 -30.65 -14.57 -14.95
C ASP A 245 -29.94 -13.26 -15.33
N ALA A 246 -28.66 -13.32 -15.72
CA ALA A 246 -27.86 -12.14 -16.06
C ALA A 246 -28.39 -11.35 -17.28
N LEU A 247 -29.32 -11.91 -18.06
CA LEU A 247 -29.98 -11.25 -19.20
C LEU A 247 -31.34 -10.63 -18.80
N GLY A 248 -31.73 -10.71 -17.51
CA GLY A 248 -33.00 -10.22 -17.01
C GLY A 248 -34.18 -11.17 -17.30
N LYS A 249 -33.94 -12.43 -17.64
CA LYS A 249 -34.99 -13.43 -17.83
C LYS A 249 -35.35 -14.06 -16.49
N LYS A 250 -36.65 -14.09 -16.18
CA LYS A 250 -37.17 -14.77 -14.99
C LYS A 250 -36.87 -16.27 -15.04
N VAL A 251 -36.24 -16.77 -13.99
CA VAL A 251 -35.90 -18.19 -13.79
C VAL A 251 -36.99 -18.88 -12.97
N VAL A 252 -37.21 -18.41 -11.74
CA VAL A 252 -38.20 -18.94 -10.80
C VAL A 252 -38.77 -17.82 -9.93
N SER A 253 -39.90 -18.07 -9.25
CA SER A 253 -40.45 -17.13 -8.26
C SER A 253 -41.24 -17.85 -7.17
N VAL A 254 -41.34 -17.23 -6.00
CA VAL A 254 -42.17 -17.69 -4.88
C VAL A 254 -42.90 -16.50 -4.24
N LYS A 255 -44.09 -16.74 -3.70
CA LYS A 255 -44.92 -15.75 -3.00
C LYS A 255 -45.36 -16.26 -1.64
N SER A 256 -45.45 -15.36 -0.67
CA SER A 256 -46.03 -15.64 0.65
C SER A 256 -46.90 -14.49 1.12
N GLU A 257 -48.06 -14.82 1.68
CA GLU A 257 -48.90 -13.86 2.39
C GLU A 257 -48.37 -13.65 3.80
N ILE A 258 -48.27 -12.39 4.23
CA ILE A 258 -47.66 -12.01 5.49
C ILE A 258 -48.59 -11.05 6.20
N LYS A 259 -48.94 -11.39 7.45
CA LYS A 259 -49.46 -10.42 8.41
C LYS A 259 -48.30 -9.87 9.22
N ASN A 260 -48.07 -8.56 9.18
CA ASN A 260 -47.02 -7.89 9.93
C ASN A 260 -47.64 -6.84 10.85
N ASN A 261 -47.47 -7.04 12.15
CA ASN A 261 -48.04 -6.19 13.18
C ASN A 261 -47.33 -4.82 13.21
N SER A 262 -47.99 -3.81 13.75
CA SER A 262 -47.37 -2.49 13.96
C SER A 262 -46.13 -2.60 14.85
N GLY A 263 -45.01 -2.00 14.41
CA GLY A 263 -43.73 -2.01 15.12
C GLY A 263 -42.94 -3.31 15.04
N GLU A 264 -43.51 -4.39 14.49
CA GLU A 264 -42.90 -5.71 14.43
C GLU A 264 -41.87 -5.80 13.28
N THR A 265 -40.66 -6.27 13.62
CA THR A 265 -39.75 -6.88 12.66
C THR A 265 -40.10 -8.35 12.50
N LYS A 266 -40.26 -8.81 11.27
CA LYS A 266 -40.65 -10.19 10.95
C LYS A 266 -39.66 -10.78 9.95
N GLU A 267 -39.18 -11.98 10.24
CA GLU A 267 -38.40 -12.79 9.32
C GLU A 267 -39.30 -13.77 8.57
N ILE A 268 -39.13 -13.86 7.26
CA ILE A 268 -39.93 -14.72 6.38
C ILE A 268 -39.00 -15.64 5.62
N VAL A 269 -39.16 -16.94 5.83
CA VAL A 269 -38.42 -18.00 5.13
C VAL A 269 -39.21 -18.46 3.92
N GLN A 270 -38.55 -18.55 2.77
CA GLN A 270 -39.10 -19.13 1.54
C GLN A 270 -38.07 -20.04 0.87
N THR A 271 -38.55 -21.11 0.23
CA THR A 271 -37.74 -21.95 -0.65
C THR A 271 -38.19 -21.70 -2.09
N LEU A 272 -37.23 -21.41 -2.97
CA LEU A 272 -37.49 -21.21 -4.38
C LEU A 272 -37.72 -22.56 -5.09
N PRO A 273 -38.54 -22.59 -6.16
CA PRO A 273 -38.64 -23.77 -7.02
C PRO A 273 -37.29 -24.22 -7.58
N GLU A 274 -37.18 -25.50 -7.90
CA GLU A 274 -35.96 -26.12 -8.44
C GLU A 274 -35.51 -25.44 -9.75
N ILE A 275 -34.22 -25.11 -9.82
CA ILE A 275 -33.56 -24.52 -10.99
C ILE A 275 -32.79 -25.62 -11.69
N LEU A 276 -33.21 -26.00 -12.90
CA LEU A 276 -32.53 -27.03 -13.70
C LEU A 276 -31.30 -26.44 -14.41
N GLN A 277 -30.20 -27.19 -14.40
CA GLN A 277 -28.93 -26.84 -15.04
C GLN A 277 -28.49 -25.40 -14.69
N PRO A 278 -28.29 -25.08 -13.40
CA PRO A 278 -27.90 -23.74 -12.98
C PRO A 278 -26.55 -23.35 -13.61
N LYS A 279 -26.39 -22.07 -13.96
CA LYS A 279 -25.10 -21.52 -14.32
C LYS A 279 -24.33 -21.23 -13.04
N LEU A 280 -23.22 -21.93 -12.83
CA LEU A 280 -22.48 -21.88 -11.59
C LEU A 280 -21.48 -20.72 -11.57
N TRP A 281 -21.30 -20.12 -10.40
CA TRP A 281 -20.25 -19.14 -10.14
C TRP A 281 -18.92 -19.85 -9.82
N SER A 282 -17.84 -19.37 -10.42
CA SER A 282 -16.46 -19.75 -10.10
C SER A 282 -15.50 -18.63 -10.54
N PRO A 283 -14.22 -18.65 -10.13
CA PRO A 283 -13.23 -17.70 -10.66
C PRO A 283 -13.11 -17.67 -12.19
N SER A 284 -13.30 -18.81 -12.85
CA SER A 284 -13.30 -18.91 -14.32
C SER A 284 -14.62 -18.51 -14.98
N ASN A 285 -15.73 -18.49 -14.22
CA ASN A 285 -17.06 -18.12 -14.69
C ASN A 285 -17.83 -17.40 -13.57
N PRO A 286 -17.60 -16.10 -13.35
CA PRO A 286 -18.22 -15.33 -12.26
C PRO A 286 -19.69 -14.99 -12.55
N TYR A 287 -20.52 -16.00 -12.79
CA TYR A 287 -21.91 -15.82 -13.15
C TYR A 287 -22.77 -15.43 -11.95
N LEU A 288 -23.46 -14.29 -12.05
CA LEU A 288 -24.37 -13.78 -11.03
C LEU A 288 -25.82 -13.77 -11.54
N TYR A 289 -26.71 -14.30 -10.72
CA TYR A 289 -28.16 -14.08 -10.82
C TYR A 289 -28.54 -12.82 -10.02
N GLU A 290 -29.74 -12.29 -10.25
CA GLU A 290 -30.34 -11.21 -9.45
C GLU A 290 -31.64 -11.71 -8.80
N LEU A 291 -31.68 -11.76 -7.46
CA LEU A 291 -32.93 -11.99 -6.74
C LEU A 291 -33.60 -10.64 -6.47
N VAL A 292 -34.80 -10.46 -7.03
CA VAL A 292 -35.64 -9.29 -6.78
C VAL A 292 -36.68 -9.65 -5.72
N THR A 293 -36.55 -9.04 -4.54
CA THR A 293 -37.45 -9.20 -3.41
C THR A 293 -38.41 -8.01 -3.38
N THR A 294 -39.70 -8.26 -3.58
CA THR A 294 -40.73 -7.20 -3.65
C THR A 294 -41.79 -7.40 -2.55
N VAL A 295 -42.14 -6.31 -1.87
CA VAL A 295 -43.27 -6.28 -0.91
C VAL A 295 -44.45 -5.57 -1.57
N TYR A 296 -45.60 -6.24 -1.57
CA TYR A 296 -46.86 -5.68 -2.06
C TYR A 296 -47.87 -5.49 -0.94
N GLU A 297 -48.67 -4.44 -1.05
CA GLU A 297 -49.87 -4.20 -0.25
C GLU A 297 -51.03 -3.85 -1.18
N ASN A 298 -52.17 -4.55 -1.04
CA ASN A 298 -53.35 -4.34 -1.89
C ASN A 298 -53.03 -4.34 -3.40
N GLY A 299 -52.11 -5.22 -3.83
CA GLY A 299 -51.66 -5.34 -5.22
C GLY A 299 -50.67 -4.26 -5.69
N LYS A 300 -50.26 -3.31 -4.84
CA LYS A 300 -49.28 -2.26 -5.16
C LYS A 300 -47.92 -2.57 -4.56
N LYS A 301 -46.84 -2.35 -5.32
CA LYS A 301 -45.47 -2.42 -4.79
C LYS A 301 -45.25 -1.31 -3.77
N ILE A 302 -44.75 -1.67 -2.59
CA ILE A 302 -44.42 -0.72 -1.52
C ILE A 302 -42.95 -0.78 -1.10
N ASP A 303 -42.23 -1.85 -1.42
CA ASP A 303 -40.78 -1.90 -1.31
C ASP A 303 -40.19 -2.93 -2.28
N GLU A 304 -38.92 -2.74 -2.68
CA GLU A 304 -38.18 -3.68 -3.54
C GLU A 304 -36.68 -3.58 -3.23
N LEU A 305 -36.00 -4.73 -3.21
CA LEU A 305 -34.55 -4.84 -3.12
C LEU A 305 -34.05 -5.82 -4.19
N LYS A 306 -32.87 -5.54 -4.75
CA LYS A 306 -32.17 -6.41 -5.68
C LYS A 306 -30.91 -6.93 -5.01
N THR A 307 -30.76 -8.25 -4.96
CA THR A 307 -29.61 -8.91 -4.34
C THR A 307 -28.92 -9.80 -5.36
N PRO A 308 -27.66 -9.50 -5.76
CA PRO A 308 -26.90 -10.39 -6.64
C PRO A 308 -26.54 -11.69 -5.89
N TYR A 309 -26.50 -12.81 -6.61
CA TYR A 309 -26.18 -14.11 -6.02
C TYR A 309 -25.54 -15.08 -7.03
N GLY A 310 -24.45 -15.73 -6.63
CA GLY A 310 -23.78 -16.77 -7.40
C GLY A 310 -24.07 -18.17 -6.83
N ILE A 311 -24.59 -19.07 -7.65
CA ILE A 311 -24.85 -20.46 -7.26
C ILE A 311 -23.54 -21.25 -7.37
N ARG A 312 -23.06 -21.83 -6.27
CA ARG A 312 -21.82 -22.61 -6.21
C ARG A 312 -21.81 -23.51 -4.97
N TRP A 313 -20.87 -24.45 -4.92
CA TRP A 313 -20.41 -25.03 -3.66
C TRP A 313 -18.88 -25.12 -3.63
N VAL A 314 -18.31 -25.16 -2.42
CA VAL A 314 -16.87 -25.38 -2.23
C VAL A 314 -16.63 -26.51 -1.22
N SER A 315 -15.44 -27.10 -1.28
CA SER A 315 -15.03 -28.14 -0.34
C SER A 315 -13.57 -27.93 0.08
N TRP A 316 -13.38 -27.75 1.39
CA TRP A 316 -12.09 -27.62 2.03
C TRP A 316 -11.51 -28.99 2.43
N PRO A 317 -10.19 -29.17 2.40
CA PRO A 317 -9.55 -30.43 2.78
C PRO A 317 -9.80 -30.80 4.25
N VAL A 318 -9.82 -29.82 5.15
CA VAL A 318 -10.09 -30.02 6.59
C VAL A 318 -11.50 -30.54 6.88
N SER A 319 -12.42 -30.44 5.92
CA SER A 319 -13.81 -30.91 6.05
C SER A 319 -14.05 -32.28 5.40
N ARG A 320 -13.00 -32.95 4.88
CA ARG A 320 -13.07 -34.25 4.18
C ARG A 320 -12.37 -35.37 4.94
N ASP A 321 -12.43 -36.59 4.40
CA ASP A 321 -11.87 -37.82 4.96
C ASP A 321 -10.33 -37.94 4.92
N GLY A 322 -9.62 -36.86 4.55
CA GLY A 322 -8.15 -36.78 4.56
C GLY A 322 -7.44 -37.43 3.36
N LYS A 323 -8.15 -37.92 2.33
CA LYS A 323 -7.52 -38.54 1.14
C LYS A 323 -7.07 -37.56 0.07
N ASP A 324 -7.68 -36.38 0.04
CA ASP A 324 -7.39 -35.32 -0.93
C ASP A 324 -7.33 -33.98 -0.21
N ASN A 325 -6.19 -33.30 -0.35
CA ASN A 325 -5.85 -32.08 0.37
C ASN A 325 -6.08 -30.80 -0.45
N ARG A 326 -6.65 -30.89 -1.65
CA ARG A 326 -6.87 -29.74 -2.55
C ARG A 326 -8.10 -28.91 -2.18
N PHE A 327 -8.16 -27.65 -2.57
CA PHE A 327 -9.42 -26.89 -2.51
C PHE A 327 -10.27 -27.19 -3.75
N TYR A 328 -11.59 -27.30 -3.58
CA TYR A 328 -12.53 -27.57 -4.68
C TYR A 328 -13.62 -26.51 -4.74
N ILE A 329 -14.01 -26.14 -5.97
CA ILE A 329 -15.21 -25.36 -6.26
C ILE A 329 -15.98 -26.03 -7.39
N ASN A 330 -17.27 -26.27 -7.19
CA ASN A 330 -18.14 -26.96 -8.16
C ASN A 330 -17.59 -28.33 -8.63
N ASP A 331 -17.02 -29.10 -7.69
CA ASP A 331 -16.34 -30.39 -7.91
C ASP A 331 -15.03 -30.33 -8.72
N GLU A 332 -14.53 -29.14 -9.05
CA GLU A 332 -13.25 -28.97 -9.74
C GLU A 332 -12.16 -28.48 -8.77
N PRO A 333 -10.94 -29.05 -8.80
CA PRO A 333 -9.85 -28.58 -7.95
C PRO A 333 -9.35 -27.22 -8.42
N LEU A 334 -9.06 -26.34 -7.47
CA LEU A 334 -8.50 -25.02 -7.72
C LEU A 334 -7.39 -24.74 -6.71
N PHE A 335 -6.18 -24.50 -7.23
CA PHE A 335 -5.09 -23.99 -6.42
C PHE A 335 -5.31 -22.50 -6.11
N ILE A 336 -5.29 -22.15 -4.84
CA ILE A 336 -5.45 -20.77 -4.38
C ILE A 336 -4.10 -20.05 -4.51
N ASN A 337 -3.99 -19.17 -5.50
CA ASN A 337 -2.93 -18.16 -5.58
C ASN A 337 -3.54 -16.83 -5.14
N GLY A 338 -3.54 -16.59 -3.83
CA GLY A 338 -4.16 -15.42 -3.22
C GLY A 338 -3.18 -14.31 -2.89
N THR A 339 -3.72 -13.13 -2.60
CA THR A 339 -2.97 -12.03 -1.98
C THR A 339 -3.75 -11.42 -0.83
N CYS A 340 -3.02 -10.94 0.16
CA CYS A 340 -3.53 -10.11 1.24
C CYS A 340 -3.44 -8.62 0.82
N GLU A 341 -4.41 -7.82 1.22
CA GLU A 341 -4.36 -6.35 1.03
C GLU A 341 -4.90 -5.63 2.27
N TYR A 342 -4.31 -4.45 2.53
CA TYR A 342 -4.83 -3.47 3.48
C TYR A 342 -5.45 -2.33 2.71
N GLU A 343 -6.67 -1.93 3.08
CA GLU A 343 -7.36 -0.73 2.61
C GLU A 343 -6.65 0.56 3.06
N HIS A 344 -5.42 0.80 2.62
CA HIS A 344 -4.58 1.94 2.99
C HIS A 344 -4.10 2.75 1.78
N LEU A 345 -4.27 4.07 1.87
CA LEU A 345 -3.70 5.05 0.96
C LEU A 345 -2.91 6.08 1.75
N ILE A 346 -1.73 6.44 1.25
CA ILE A 346 -0.99 7.57 1.80
C ILE A 346 -1.81 8.87 1.73
N GLY A 347 -1.86 9.60 2.84
CA GLY A 347 -2.65 10.83 2.94
C GLY A 347 -4.15 10.63 3.15
N ASN A 348 -4.69 9.41 2.99
CA ASN A 348 -6.14 9.15 3.04
C ASN A 348 -6.56 7.97 3.93
N SER A 349 -5.61 7.15 4.39
CA SER A 349 -5.86 5.90 5.14
C SER A 349 -6.93 5.08 4.39
N HIS A 350 -8.05 4.73 5.05
CA HIS A 350 -9.13 3.92 4.51
C HIS A 350 -10.16 4.69 3.65
N SER A 351 -9.93 5.97 3.36
CA SER A 351 -10.88 6.82 2.61
C SER A 351 -10.78 6.61 1.09
N PHE A 352 -11.13 5.41 0.61
CA PHE A 352 -11.04 5.05 -0.80
C PHE A 352 -12.24 5.58 -1.60
N SER A 353 -11.97 6.16 -2.75
CA SER A 353 -12.95 6.35 -3.83
C SER A 353 -13.26 5.04 -4.54
N ASN A 354 -14.36 5.02 -5.30
CA ASN A 354 -14.76 3.83 -6.06
C ASN A 354 -13.70 3.46 -7.11
N GLU A 355 -13.11 4.47 -7.77
CA GLU A 355 -12.07 4.29 -8.77
C GLU A 355 -10.78 3.72 -8.17
N GLN A 356 -10.42 4.09 -6.94
CA GLN A 356 -9.28 3.51 -6.21
C GLN A 356 -9.48 2.00 -5.99
N ILE A 357 -10.65 1.60 -5.49
CA ILE A 357 -10.98 0.18 -5.26
C ILE A 357 -10.97 -0.59 -6.57
N HIS A 358 -11.62 -0.06 -7.61
CA HIS A 358 -11.65 -0.68 -8.93
C HIS A 358 -10.23 -0.86 -9.50
N SER A 359 -9.39 0.18 -9.43
CA SER A 359 -8.00 0.11 -9.88
C SER A 359 -7.20 -0.95 -9.11
N ARG A 360 -7.40 -1.06 -7.79
CA ARG A 360 -6.74 -2.06 -6.95
C ARG A 360 -7.12 -3.48 -7.36
N ILE A 361 -8.41 -3.75 -7.57
CA ILE A 361 -8.89 -5.07 -8.02
C ILE A 361 -8.36 -5.43 -9.40
N GLU A 362 -8.36 -4.48 -10.34
CA GLU A 362 -7.80 -4.71 -11.67
C GLU A 362 -6.28 -4.98 -11.61
N GLN A 363 -5.53 -4.31 -10.73
CA GLN A 363 -4.10 -4.58 -10.51
C GLN A 363 -3.86 -5.98 -9.92
N ILE A 364 -4.67 -6.41 -8.95
CA ILE A 364 -4.61 -7.75 -8.34
C ILE A 364 -4.90 -8.84 -9.37
N LYS A 365 -5.96 -8.66 -10.15
CA LYS A 365 -6.34 -9.57 -11.23
C LYS A 365 -5.30 -9.60 -12.35
N ALA A 366 -4.70 -8.44 -12.66
CA ALA A 366 -3.63 -8.32 -13.63
C ALA A 366 -2.36 -9.06 -13.21
N ALA A 367 -2.10 -9.26 -11.91
CA ALA A 367 -1.03 -10.11 -11.39
C ALA A 367 -1.32 -11.62 -11.45
N GLY A 368 -2.56 -12.01 -11.75
CA GLY A 368 -2.97 -13.42 -11.80
C GLY A 368 -3.42 -14.01 -10.47
N PHE A 369 -3.66 -13.18 -9.45
CA PHE A 369 -4.26 -13.65 -8.20
C PHE A 369 -5.74 -14.03 -8.40
N ASN A 370 -6.14 -15.15 -7.80
CA ASN A 370 -7.50 -15.69 -7.88
C ASN A 370 -8.23 -15.68 -6.52
N ALA A 371 -7.57 -15.18 -5.47
CA ALA A 371 -8.16 -15.00 -4.15
C ALA A 371 -7.66 -13.72 -3.48
N PHE A 372 -8.51 -13.16 -2.62
CA PHE A 372 -8.30 -11.94 -1.85
C PHE A 372 -8.53 -12.23 -0.37
N ARG A 373 -7.59 -11.80 0.48
CA ARG A 373 -7.70 -11.86 1.94
C ARG A 373 -7.69 -10.43 2.48
N GLU A 374 -8.78 -10.02 3.14
CA GLU A 374 -8.85 -8.73 3.86
C GLU A 374 -7.82 -8.74 4.98
N ALA A 375 -6.84 -7.85 5.02
CA ALA A 375 -5.91 -7.76 6.14
C ALA A 375 -6.28 -6.62 7.10
N HIS A 376 -6.50 -6.87 8.40
CA HIS A 376 -7.33 -7.99 8.86
C HIS A 376 -8.72 -7.52 9.33
N GLN A 377 -9.14 -6.36 8.80
CA GLN A 377 -10.38 -5.69 9.15
C GLN A 377 -11.35 -5.68 7.96
N PRO A 378 -12.66 -5.53 8.20
CA PRO A 378 -13.63 -5.40 7.13
C PRO A 378 -13.33 -4.21 6.20
N HIS A 379 -13.10 -4.48 4.92
CA HIS A 379 -12.88 -3.48 3.87
C HIS A 379 -14.22 -2.90 3.38
N ASN A 380 -14.15 -1.86 2.55
CA ASN A 380 -15.33 -1.27 1.92
C ASN A 380 -16.12 -2.33 1.13
N LEU A 381 -17.45 -2.30 1.22
CA LEU A 381 -18.35 -3.28 0.59
C LEU A 381 -18.23 -3.30 -0.95
N LEU A 382 -17.70 -2.25 -1.57
CA LEU A 382 -17.39 -2.26 -3.00
C LEU A 382 -16.32 -3.30 -3.36
N TYR A 383 -15.36 -3.61 -2.47
CA TYR A 383 -14.40 -4.70 -2.69
C TYR A 383 -15.16 -6.02 -2.89
N GLN A 384 -16.08 -6.36 -1.98
CA GLN A 384 -16.88 -7.59 -2.09
C GLN A 384 -17.61 -7.66 -3.43
N LYS A 385 -18.27 -6.57 -3.84
CA LYS A 385 -18.97 -6.51 -5.12
C LYS A 385 -18.02 -6.78 -6.30
N GLU A 386 -16.87 -6.11 -6.32
CA GLU A 386 -15.86 -6.30 -7.36
C GLU A 386 -15.28 -7.73 -7.36
N LEU A 387 -15.07 -8.34 -6.18
CA LEU A 387 -14.60 -9.72 -6.07
C LEU A 387 -15.63 -10.72 -6.65
N ASP A 388 -16.92 -10.50 -6.37
CA ASP A 388 -18.03 -11.30 -6.91
C ASP A 388 -18.12 -11.20 -8.44
N GLU A 389 -18.03 -9.98 -8.98
CA GLU A 389 -18.12 -9.67 -10.41
C GLU A 389 -16.87 -10.12 -11.19
N ASN A 390 -15.69 -10.08 -10.57
CA ASN A 390 -14.42 -10.44 -11.21
C ASN A 390 -14.00 -11.91 -11.01
N GLY A 391 -14.73 -12.67 -10.19
CA GLY A 391 -14.40 -14.08 -9.95
C GLY A 391 -13.14 -14.25 -9.10
N ILE A 392 -13.04 -13.51 -8.01
CA ILE A 392 -11.93 -13.62 -7.07
C ILE A 392 -12.49 -14.21 -5.77
N LEU A 393 -11.92 -15.32 -5.30
CA LEU A 393 -12.32 -15.91 -4.02
C LEU A 393 -12.03 -14.93 -2.88
N PHE A 394 -12.86 -14.94 -1.86
CA PHE A 394 -12.77 -13.98 -0.79
C PHE A 394 -12.66 -14.67 0.58
N TRP A 395 -11.53 -14.45 1.24
CA TRP A 395 -11.35 -14.70 2.66
C TRP A 395 -11.60 -13.39 3.42
N SER A 396 -12.81 -13.24 3.94
CA SER A 396 -13.17 -12.07 4.74
C SER A 396 -12.64 -12.22 6.15
N GLN A 397 -12.11 -11.15 6.73
CA GLN A 397 -11.56 -11.15 8.08
C GLN A 397 -12.24 -10.11 8.98
N PHE A 398 -12.60 -10.58 10.16
CA PHE A 398 -13.06 -9.83 11.32
C PHE A 398 -12.10 -10.15 12.47
N SER A 399 -10.85 -9.72 12.36
CA SER A 399 -9.85 -9.97 13.39
C SER A 399 -9.77 -8.81 14.39
N ALA A 400 -9.38 -9.14 15.61
CA ALA A 400 -8.78 -8.20 16.55
C ALA A 400 -7.34 -8.65 16.83
N HIS A 401 -6.35 -7.84 16.44
CA HIS A 401 -4.96 -8.11 16.83
C HIS A 401 -4.70 -7.89 18.31
N ILE A 402 -5.46 -6.99 18.96
CA ILE A 402 -5.30 -6.73 20.38
C ILE A 402 -6.54 -7.22 21.10
N TRP A 403 -6.32 -8.15 22.04
CA TRP A 403 -7.40 -8.67 22.88
C TRP A 403 -7.50 -7.88 24.18
N TYR A 404 -8.66 -7.29 24.41
CA TYR A 404 -9.00 -6.68 25.69
C TYR A 404 -10.03 -7.55 26.40
N ASP A 405 -9.65 -8.12 27.55
CA ASP A 405 -10.52 -9.01 28.30
C ASP A 405 -11.52 -8.25 29.19
N THR A 406 -12.39 -7.46 28.56
CA THR A 406 -13.45 -6.68 29.24
C THR A 406 -14.85 -7.09 28.76
N PRO A 407 -15.88 -6.99 29.62
CA PRO A 407 -17.27 -7.24 29.20
C PRO A 407 -17.70 -6.37 28.01
N GLU A 408 -17.31 -5.09 28.02
CA GLU A 408 -17.66 -4.12 26.99
C GLU A 408 -17.03 -4.48 25.64
N PHE A 409 -15.75 -4.88 25.63
CA PHE A 409 -15.08 -5.34 24.41
C PHE A 409 -15.78 -6.56 23.83
N LYS A 410 -16.09 -7.58 24.66
CA LYS A 410 -16.77 -8.81 24.23
C LYS A 410 -18.15 -8.54 23.65
N GLU A 411 -18.92 -7.64 24.25
CA GLU A 411 -20.25 -7.25 23.76
C GLU A 411 -20.16 -6.50 22.42
N ASN A 412 -19.28 -5.50 22.33
CA ASN A 412 -19.06 -4.74 21.09
C ASN A 412 -18.55 -5.66 19.97
N PHE A 413 -17.57 -6.53 20.25
CA PHE A 413 -17.06 -7.51 19.29
C PHE A 413 -18.18 -8.39 18.73
N LYS A 414 -19.03 -8.95 19.60
CA LYS A 414 -20.16 -9.80 19.18
C LYS A 414 -21.24 -9.03 18.42
N THR A 415 -21.43 -7.74 18.70
CA THR A 415 -22.35 -6.87 17.95
C THR A 415 -21.84 -6.65 16.54
N LEU A 416 -20.59 -6.19 16.43
CA LEU A 416 -19.88 -5.94 15.17
C LEU A 416 -19.72 -7.22 14.33
N LEU A 417 -19.49 -8.37 14.96
CA LEU A 417 -19.44 -9.68 14.29
C LEU A 417 -20.74 -9.97 13.54
N ARG A 418 -21.90 -9.73 14.19
CA ARG A 418 -23.22 -9.95 13.56
C ARG A 418 -23.44 -8.99 12.39
N GLU A 419 -23.07 -7.73 12.54
CA GLU A 419 -23.13 -6.74 11.47
C GLU A 419 -22.30 -7.20 10.26
N TRP A 420 -21.03 -7.56 10.49
CA TRP A 420 -20.10 -8.03 9.47
C TRP A 420 -20.60 -9.26 8.69
N ILE A 421 -21.11 -10.29 9.38
CA ILE A 421 -21.69 -11.48 8.73
C ILE A 421 -22.90 -11.07 7.88
N LYS A 422 -23.79 -10.25 8.44
CA LYS A 422 -25.03 -9.85 7.78
C LYS A 422 -24.75 -9.13 6.45
N GLU A 423 -23.75 -8.25 6.44
CA GLU A 423 -23.30 -7.51 5.26
C GLU A 423 -22.76 -8.39 4.13
N ARG A 424 -22.10 -9.51 4.47
CA ARG A 424 -21.26 -10.28 3.54
C ARG A 424 -21.81 -11.66 3.15
N ARG A 425 -22.73 -12.24 3.94
CA ARG A 425 -23.21 -13.63 3.78
C ARG A 425 -23.83 -14.00 2.42
N ASN A 426 -24.30 -13.02 1.64
CA ASN A 426 -24.83 -13.26 0.29
C ASN A 426 -23.76 -13.39 -0.79
N SER A 427 -22.52 -13.00 -0.49
CA SER A 427 -21.43 -12.98 -1.47
C SER A 427 -21.02 -14.40 -1.87
N PRO A 428 -21.07 -14.76 -3.17
CA PRO A 428 -20.55 -16.04 -3.63
C PRO A 428 -19.02 -16.14 -3.52
N SER A 429 -18.29 -15.02 -3.54
CA SER A 429 -16.83 -15.05 -3.38
C SER A 429 -16.39 -15.48 -1.98
N VAL A 430 -17.16 -15.17 -0.93
CA VAL A 430 -16.79 -15.52 0.45
C VAL A 430 -16.68 -17.03 0.61
N VAL A 431 -15.46 -17.53 0.86
CA VAL A 431 -15.15 -18.96 1.05
C VAL A 431 -14.62 -19.30 2.44
N MET A 432 -14.26 -18.29 3.25
CA MET A 432 -13.75 -18.43 4.61
C MET A 432 -14.15 -17.23 5.45
N TRP A 433 -14.36 -17.46 6.75
CA TRP A 433 -14.59 -16.43 7.75
C TRP A 433 -13.41 -16.40 8.74
N GLY A 434 -12.60 -15.35 8.75
CA GLY A 434 -11.49 -15.21 9.70
C GLY A 434 -11.88 -14.43 10.95
N LEU A 435 -11.65 -15.02 12.13
CA LEU A 435 -11.98 -14.41 13.45
C LEU A 435 -10.78 -13.85 14.20
N GLN A 436 -9.56 -14.30 13.87
CA GLN A 436 -8.34 -13.89 14.53
C GLN A 436 -7.13 -14.01 13.60
N ASN A 437 -6.14 -13.16 13.85
CA ASN A 437 -4.81 -13.21 13.25
C ASN A 437 -3.74 -12.81 14.28
N GLU A 438 -2.72 -13.65 14.45
CA GLU A 438 -1.55 -13.50 15.33
C GLU A 438 -1.79 -13.15 16.82
N SER A 439 -3.04 -12.90 17.25
CA SER A 439 -3.43 -12.63 18.64
C SER A 439 -4.00 -13.87 19.35
N THR A 440 -4.25 -13.83 20.66
CA THR A 440 -4.93 -14.94 21.35
C THR A 440 -6.29 -14.51 21.86
N ILE A 441 -7.34 -14.74 21.05
CA ILE A 441 -8.71 -14.76 21.56
C ILE A 441 -8.91 -16.03 22.41
N PRO A 442 -9.58 -15.93 23.58
CA PRO A 442 -9.90 -17.10 24.39
C PRO A 442 -10.73 -18.11 23.60
N LYS A 443 -10.38 -19.39 23.73
CA LYS A 443 -11.07 -20.51 23.05
C LYS A 443 -12.58 -20.46 23.19
N GLU A 444 -13.09 -20.33 24.42
CA GLU A 444 -14.53 -20.32 24.70
C GLU A 444 -15.24 -19.16 23.98
N PHE A 445 -14.56 -18.01 23.85
CA PHE A 445 -15.09 -16.86 23.13
C PHE A 445 -15.08 -17.07 21.61
N ALA A 446 -14.03 -17.71 21.08
CA ALA A 446 -13.96 -18.10 19.67
C ALA A 446 -15.05 -19.13 19.30
N GLU A 447 -15.35 -20.08 20.19
CA GLU A 447 -16.45 -21.04 20.05
C GLU A 447 -17.81 -20.32 20.04
N GLU A 448 -18.01 -19.33 20.92
CA GLU A 448 -19.22 -18.49 20.92
C GLU A 448 -19.37 -17.74 19.59
N CYS A 449 -18.30 -17.11 19.10
CA CYS A 449 -18.30 -16.39 17.82
C CYS A 449 -18.56 -17.33 16.63
N THR A 450 -17.96 -18.52 16.62
CA THR A 450 -18.18 -19.56 15.60
C THR A 450 -19.64 -20.00 15.58
N LYS A 451 -20.27 -20.14 16.75
CA LYS A 451 -21.70 -20.46 16.86
C LYS A 451 -22.56 -19.35 16.25
N ILE A 452 -22.25 -18.08 16.54
CA ILE A 452 -22.96 -16.93 15.95
C ILE A 452 -22.86 -16.94 14.42
N ILE A 453 -21.66 -17.21 13.86
CA ILE A 453 -21.47 -17.34 12.41
C ILE A 453 -22.39 -18.42 11.85
N ARG A 454 -22.41 -19.61 12.47
CA ARG A 454 -23.25 -20.73 12.02
C ARG A 454 -24.75 -20.45 12.10
N GLU A 455 -25.18 -19.70 13.11
CA GLU A 455 -26.57 -19.26 13.25
C GLU A 455 -26.98 -18.29 12.12
N MET A 456 -26.05 -17.43 11.68
CA MET A 456 -26.33 -16.38 10.69
C MET A 456 -26.02 -16.78 9.24
N ASP A 457 -25.18 -17.80 9.03
CA ASP A 457 -24.78 -18.37 7.74
C ASP A 457 -24.88 -19.91 7.77
N PRO A 458 -26.03 -20.49 7.36
CA PRO A 458 -26.29 -21.93 7.41
C PRO A 458 -25.32 -22.80 6.60
N ILE A 459 -24.59 -22.24 5.63
CA ILE A 459 -23.62 -22.99 4.81
C ILE A 459 -22.19 -22.89 5.35
N SER A 460 -21.95 -22.13 6.41
CA SER A 460 -20.63 -21.97 7.02
C SER A 460 -19.98 -23.29 7.42
N ALA A 461 -20.73 -24.15 8.11
CA ALA A 461 -20.20 -25.43 8.61
C ALA A 461 -19.72 -26.39 7.51
N SER A 462 -20.18 -26.23 6.27
CA SER A 462 -19.83 -27.13 5.16
C SER A 462 -19.03 -26.46 4.04
N GLN A 463 -19.20 -25.15 3.84
CA GLN A 463 -18.63 -24.42 2.70
C GLN A 463 -17.81 -23.17 3.09
N ARG A 464 -18.09 -22.53 4.23
CA ARG A 464 -17.38 -21.31 4.65
C ARG A 464 -16.86 -21.48 6.07
N ILE A 465 -15.84 -22.32 6.18
CA ILE A 465 -15.20 -22.64 7.45
C ILE A 465 -14.73 -21.38 8.18
N VAL A 466 -14.81 -21.43 9.50
CA VAL A 466 -14.37 -20.37 10.40
C VAL A 466 -12.92 -20.63 10.79
N THR A 467 -12.06 -19.62 10.68
CA THR A 467 -10.62 -19.78 10.88
C THR A 467 -10.03 -18.81 11.89
N THR A 468 -9.02 -19.29 12.60
CA THR A 468 -7.98 -18.46 13.24
C THR A 468 -6.69 -18.53 12.41
N CYS A 469 -5.76 -17.60 12.60
CA CYS A 469 -4.49 -17.57 11.87
C CYS A 469 -3.29 -17.45 12.81
N ASN A 470 -2.33 -18.35 12.63
CA ASN A 470 -1.06 -18.40 13.36
C ASN A 470 -1.26 -18.45 14.90
N GLY A 471 -2.27 -19.20 15.35
CA GLY A 471 -2.62 -19.35 16.76
C GLY A 471 -4.13 -19.47 16.98
N GLY A 472 -4.54 -19.71 18.22
CA GLY A 472 -5.95 -19.79 18.60
C GLY A 472 -6.57 -21.18 18.48
N GLU A 473 -7.65 -21.38 19.24
CA GLU A 473 -8.50 -22.58 19.25
C GLU A 473 -9.97 -22.14 19.20
N GLY A 474 -10.90 -23.09 19.01
CA GLY A 474 -12.34 -22.83 19.07
C GLY A 474 -13.00 -22.52 17.72
N THR A 475 -12.26 -22.62 16.62
CA THR A 475 -12.74 -22.49 15.24
C THR A 475 -12.55 -23.79 14.46
N ASP A 476 -12.97 -23.84 13.19
CA ASP A 476 -12.87 -25.05 12.36
C ASP A 476 -11.42 -25.35 11.92
N TRP A 477 -10.59 -24.31 11.77
CA TRP A 477 -9.21 -24.46 11.30
C TRP A 477 -8.31 -23.29 11.75
N ASN A 478 -7.16 -23.60 12.36
CA ASN A 478 -6.05 -22.66 12.53
C ASN A 478 -5.15 -22.70 11.27
N VAL A 479 -5.26 -21.67 10.43
CA VAL A 479 -4.44 -21.54 9.21
C VAL A 479 -3.06 -21.01 9.59
N VAL A 480 -2.01 -21.63 9.06
CA VAL A 480 -0.64 -21.23 9.38
C VAL A 480 -0.22 -19.98 8.60
N GLN A 481 0.82 -19.31 9.09
CA GLN A 481 1.61 -18.40 8.28
C GLN A 481 3.03 -18.98 8.15
N ASN A 482 3.52 -19.14 6.94
CA ASN A 482 4.84 -19.71 6.68
C ASN A 482 5.79 -18.68 6.06
N TRP A 483 6.78 -18.30 6.86
CA TRP A 483 7.77 -17.27 6.57
C TRP A 483 9.15 -17.84 6.22
N SER A 484 9.25 -19.10 5.79
CA SER A 484 10.51 -19.72 5.37
C SER A 484 11.24 -18.87 4.31
N GLY A 485 12.55 -18.70 4.48
CA GLY A 485 13.40 -17.78 3.72
C GLY A 485 13.37 -16.30 4.17
N THR A 486 12.40 -15.90 5.01
CA THR A 486 12.27 -14.51 5.51
C THR A 486 12.71 -14.36 6.95
N TYR A 487 12.11 -15.14 7.85
CA TYR A 487 12.42 -15.09 9.28
C TYR A 487 13.29 -16.28 9.73
N GLY A 488 13.21 -17.39 9.01
CA GLY A 488 13.94 -18.63 9.29
C GLY A 488 13.61 -19.65 8.20
N GLY A 489 13.73 -20.94 8.49
CA GLY A 489 13.37 -22.02 7.57
C GLY A 489 14.23 -22.10 6.31
N ASP A 490 13.99 -23.13 5.50
CA ASP A 490 14.69 -23.38 4.24
C ASP A 490 13.69 -23.23 3.08
N PRO A 491 13.73 -22.12 2.31
CA PRO A 491 12.75 -21.87 1.28
C PRO A 491 12.80 -22.90 0.14
N LEU A 492 13.89 -23.65 -0.04
CA LEU A 492 13.99 -24.73 -1.03
C LEU A 492 13.31 -26.03 -0.56
N LYS A 493 12.86 -26.07 0.70
CA LYS A 493 12.05 -27.16 1.27
C LYS A 493 10.63 -26.73 1.56
N TYR A 494 10.23 -25.56 1.08
CA TYR A 494 8.91 -25.00 1.33
C TYR A 494 7.79 -25.94 0.88
N HIS A 495 7.98 -26.73 -0.18
CA HIS A 495 7.01 -27.75 -0.60
C HIS A 495 6.75 -28.84 0.47
N LEU A 496 7.77 -29.23 1.25
CA LEU A 496 7.63 -30.21 2.34
C LEU A 496 6.84 -29.63 3.50
N GLU A 497 7.13 -28.38 3.85
CA GLU A 497 6.42 -27.64 4.90
C GLU A 497 4.95 -27.43 4.51
N MET A 498 4.69 -26.96 3.29
CA MET A 498 3.34 -26.72 2.78
C MET A 498 2.49 -27.99 2.74
N SER A 499 3.10 -29.14 2.41
CA SER A 499 2.39 -30.42 2.31
C SER A 499 1.74 -30.88 3.63
N THR A 500 2.23 -30.39 4.78
CA THR A 500 1.63 -30.67 6.10
C THR A 500 0.69 -29.56 6.57
N GLN A 501 0.85 -28.35 6.04
CA GLN A 501 0.12 -27.15 6.43
C GLN A 501 -1.19 -26.94 5.65
N LEU A 502 -1.33 -27.55 4.48
CA LEU A 502 -2.48 -27.51 3.54
C LEU A 502 -2.79 -26.13 2.92
N LEU A 503 -2.76 -25.04 3.69
CA LEU A 503 -2.95 -23.67 3.21
C LEU A 503 -2.01 -22.75 3.99
N ASN A 504 -1.25 -21.91 3.29
CA ASN A 504 -0.51 -20.84 3.93
C ASN A 504 -1.26 -19.52 3.82
N GLY A 505 -1.64 -18.95 4.96
CA GLY A 505 -2.36 -17.69 5.04
C GLY A 505 -1.51 -16.46 4.77
N GLU A 506 -0.18 -16.53 4.94
CA GLU A 506 0.77 -15.44 4.60
C GLU A 506 2.15 -15.97 4.25
N TYR A 507 2.68 -15.49 3.12
CA TYR A 507 4.10 -15.51 2.84
C TYR A 507 4.52 -14.21 2.19
N GLY A 508 5.72 -13.74 2.50
CA GLY A 508 6.29 -12.54 1.88
C GLY A 508 7.69 -12.35 2.39
N ALA A 509 8.35 -11.25 2.02
CA ALA A 509 9.67 -10.91 2.52
C ALA A 509 9.88 -9.40 2.55
N TRP A 510 10.83 -8.94 3.39
CA TRP A 510 11.25 -7.55 3.40
C TRP A 510 12.08 -7.21 2.16
N ARG A 511 11.95 -5.97 1.67
CA ARG A 511 12.71 -5.41 0.54
C ARG A 511 12.92 -3.91 0.69
N THR A 512 13.94 -3.36 0.06
CA THR A 512 14.16 -1.91 -0.04
C THR A 512 14.02 -1.52 -1.51
N ALA A 513 13.09 -0.61 -1.84
CA ALA A 513 12.95 -0.12 -3.22
C ALA A 513 14.23 0.59 -3.67
N ASP A 514 14.59 0.39 -4.94
CA ASP A 514 15.80 0.90 -5.61
C ASP A 514 17.13 0.31 -5.07
N LEU A 515 17.07 -0.65 -4.14
CA LEU A 515 18.25 -1.36 -3.67
C LEU A 515 18.38 -2.69 -4.40
N HIS A 516 19.50 -2.88 -5.08
CA HIS A 516 19.75 -4.03 -5.94
C HIS A 516 21.04 -4.77 -5.59
N THR A 517 21.07 -6.06 -5.90
CA THR A 517 22.23 -6.94 -5.69
C THR A 517 22.36 -7.95 -6.81
N GLU A 518 23.60 -8.30 -7.17
CA GLU A 518 23.91 -9.37 -8.13
C GLU A 518 23.93 -10.74 -7.42
N GLY A 519 23.69 -11.80 -8.21
CA GLY A 519 23.88 -13.18 -7.79
C GLY A 519 22.61 -13.91 -7.37
N GLU A 520 22.79 -15.17 -7.02
CA GLU A 520 21.72 -16.07 -6.57
C GLU A 520 21.15 -15.66 -5.21
N PHE A 521 19.99 -16.20 -4.88
CA PHE A 521 19.32 -15.94 -3.61
C PHE A 521 20.21 -16.24 -2.40
N ASP A 522 20.49 -15.21 -1.60
CA ASP A 522 21.13 -15.33 -0.30
C ASP A 522 20.13 -14.96 0.81
N GLN A 523 19.72 -15.95 1.60
CA GLN A 523 18.79 -15.75 2.71
C GLN A 523 19.31 -14.76 3.76
N LYS A 524 20.63 -14.60 3.93
CA LYS A 524 21.23 -13.64 4.88
C LYS A 524 21.77 -12.38 4.19
N GLY A 525 21.56 -12.27 2.89
CA GLY A 525 22.00 -11.14 2.08
C GLY A 525 21.20 -9.87 2.34
N THR A 526 21.61 -8.80 1.65
CA THR A 526 20.93 -7.50 1.65
C THR A 526 19.47 -7.63 1.24
N LEU A 527 18.58 -6.88 1.88
CA LEU A 527 17.14 -6.85 1.59
C LEU A 527 16.84 -6.06 0.30
N SER A 528 17.43 -6.48 -0.82
CA SER A 528 17.24 -5.91 -2.16
C SER A 528 15.94 -6.37 -2.81
N GLU A 529 15.50 -5.67 -3.86
CA GLU A 529 14.38 -6.10 -4.70
C GLU A 529 14.64 -7.43 -5.40
N ASN A 530 15.89 -7.67 -5.83
CA ASN A 530 16.30 -8.93 -6.47
C ASN A 530 16.14 -10.10 -5.51
N ARG A 531 16.67 -9.99 -4.28
CA ARG A 531 16.54 -11.03 -3.25
C ARG A 531 15.07 -11.32 -2.93
N PHE A 532 14.26 -10.27 -2.83
CA PHE A 532 12.81 -10.39 -2.61
C PHE A 532 12.12 -11.15 -3.74
N SER A 533 12.35 -10.75 -4.99
CA SER A 533 11.72 -11.36 -6.16
C SER A 533 12.14 -12.83 -6.33
N GLN A 534 13.43 -13.14 -6.14
CA GLN A 534 13.94 -14.51 -6.14
C GLN A 534 13.27 -15.38 -5.07
N LEU A 535 13.10 -14.87 -3.84
CA LEU A 535 12.44 -15.63 -2.78
C LEU A 535 10.94 -15.86 -3.08
N MET A 536 10.25 -14.85 -3.61
CA MET A 536 8.84 -15.00 -3.98
C MET A 536 8.69 -16.04 -5.10
N GLU A 537 9.56 -16.03 -6.10
CA GLU A 537 9.56 -17.01 -7.19
C GLU A 537 9.89 -18.43 -6.68
N ILE A 538 10.86 -18.59 -5.78
CA ILE A 538 11.13 -19.87 -5.11
C ILE A 538 9.84 -20.37 -4.43
N LYS A 539 9.14 -19.53 -3.68
CA LYS A 539 7.88 -19.92 -3.01
C LYS A 539 6.76 -20.28 -3.99
N VAL A 540 6.67 -19.58 -5.13
CA VAL A 540 5.75 -19.95 -6.22
C VAL A 540 6.09 -21.34 -6.74
N ARG A 541 7.35 -21.59 -7.13
CA ARG A 541 7.82 -22.89 -7.65
C ARG A 541 7.55 -24.03 -6.67
N GLU A 542 7.97 -23.85 -5.43
CA GLU A 542 7.88 -24.88 -4.41
C GLU A 542 6.43 -25.21 -4.05
N ALA A 543 5.54 -24.22 -3.91
CA ALA A 543 4.13 -24.49 -3.65
C ALA A 543 3.42 -25.13 -4.85
N GLU A 544 3.70 -24.67 -6.08
CA GLU A 544 3.12 -25.23 -7.30
C GLU A 544 3.56 -26.68 -7.52
N SER A 545 4.78 -27.05 -7.12
CA SER A 545 5.26 -28.44 -7.19
C SER A 545 4.41 -29.43 -6.39
N VAL A 546 3.68 -28.95 -5.38
CA VAL A 546 2.79 -29.74 -4.52
C VAL A 546 1.33 -29.29 -4.60
N LYS A 547 0.94 -28.53 -5.63
CA LYS A 547 -0.44 -28.01 -5.79
C LYS A 547 -1.53 -29.09 -5.74
N ASP A 548 -1.19 -30.32 -6.14
CA ASP A 548 -2.12 -31.44 -6.10
C ASP A 548 -2.30 -32.04 -4.69
N LYS A 549 -1.61 -31.50 -3.68
CA LYS A 549 -1.59 -31.96 -2.28
C LYS A 549 -1.93 -30.86 -1.28
N ILE A 550 -2.22 -29.64 -1.72
CA ILE A 550 -2.50 -28.50 -0.86
C ILE A 550 -3.62 -27.64 -1.46
N ALA A 551 -4.22 -26.78 -0.65
CA ALA A 551 -5.24 -25.82 -1.07
C ALA A 551 -4.65 -24.59 -1.75
N GLY A 552 -3.51 -24.08 -1.28
CA GLY A 552 -2.82 -22.93 -1.88
C GLY A 552 -2.05 -22.06 -0.90
N GLN A 553 -1.89 -20.78 -1.25
CA GLN A 553 -1.14 -19.80 -0.45
C GLN A 553 -1.57 -18.35 -0.73
N PHE A 554 -1.33 -17.45 0.24
CA PHE A 554 -1.62 -16.02 0.14
C PHE A 554 -0.37 -15.16 0.29
N ASN A 555 -0.06 -14.36 -0.74
CA ASN A 555 1.04 -13.39 -0.72
C ASN A 555 0.75 -12.24 0.27
N TRP A 556 1.73 -11.95 1.12
CA TRP A 556 1.76 -10.83 2.06
C TRP A 556 2.83 -9.84 1.63
N ILE A 557 2.48 -8.71 1.01
CA ILE A 557 1.14 -8.17 0.72
C ILE A 557 1.08 -7.62 -0.69
N PHE A 558 -0.11 -7.25 -1.13
CA PHE A 558 -0.27 -6.61 -2.42
C PHE A 558 0.40 -5.23 -2.47
N ALA A 559 0.04 -4.32 -1.57
CA ALA A 559 0.62 -2.98 -1.48
C ALA A 559 1.17 -2.71 -0.09
N SER A 560 2.33 -2.06 -0.02
CA SER A 560 2.93 -1.63 1.25
C SER A 560 1.96 -0.70 1.96
N HIS A 561 1.88 -0.81 3.29
CA HIS A 561 0.88 -0.09 4.08
C HIS A 561 1.48 0.54 5.32
N GLU A 562 0.93 1.67 5.74
CA GLU A 562 1.27 2.30 7.02
C GLU A 562 1.01 1.33 8.18
N ASN A 563 1.97 1.22 9.10
CA ASN A 563 1.86 0.36 10.28
C ASN A 563 2.36 1.11 11.54
N PRO A 564 1.48 1.90 12.18
CA PRO A 564 1.81 2.66 13.39
C PRO A 564 2.31 1.81 14.53
N GLY A 565 3.25 2.36 15.30
CA GLY A 565 3.92 1.65 16.38
C GLY A 565 5.05 0.73 15.91
N ARG A 566 5.33 0.65 14.61
CA ARG A 566 6.59 0.09 14.10
C ARG A 566 7.65 1.17 13.98
N VAL A 567 8.92 0.77 13.94
CA VAL A 567 10.07 1.67 13.71
C VAL A 567 10.90 1.27 12.48
N GLN A 568 10.46 0.26 11.72
CA GLN A 568 11.17 -0.17 10.51
C GLN A 568 11.01 0.87 9.40
N ASN A 569 12.13 1.45 8.97
CA ASN A 569 12.20 2.56 8.01
C ASN A 569 12.98 2.19 6.74
N GLY A 570 12.69 1.02 6.17
CA GLY A 570 13.46 0.42 5.07
C GLY A 570 12.75 0.38 3.72
N GLU A 571 11.64 1.10 3.55
CA GLU A 571 10.85 0.99 2.32
C GLU A 571 11.63 1.44 1.08
N GLY A 572 12.40 2.52 1.16
CA GLY A 572 13.17 3.07 0.04
C GLY A 572 14.65 3.18 0.35
N PHE A 573 15.49 3.14 -0.70
CA PHE A 573 16.93 3.33 -0.57
C PHE A 573 17.29 4.76 -0.19
N ARG A 574 16.79 5.76 -0.94
CA ARG A 574 16.99 7.19 -0.68
C ARG A 574 16.30 7.55 0.64
N ASP A 575 16.93 8.34 1.50
CA ASP A 575 16.32 8.67 2.81
C ASP A 575 15.00 9.44 2.66
N ILE A 576 14.86 10.20 1.58
CA ILE A 576 13.61 10.90 1.24
C ILE A 576 12.45 9.97 0.82
N ASP A 577 12.71 8.70 0.51
CA ASP A 577 11.70 7.69 0.15
C ASP A 577 11.44 6.69 1.28
N LYS A 578 12.13 6.82 2.42
CA LYS A 578 11.91 5.97 3.60
C LYS A 578 10.66 6.37 4.36
N VAL A 579 9.51 6.36 3.69
CA VAL A 579 8.20 6.66 4.28
C VAL A 579 7.94 5.73 5.45
N GLY A 580 7.39 6.23 6.56
CA GLY A 580 7.25 5.37 7.73
C GLY A 580 6.42 5.90 8.88
N PRO A 581 6.04 5.01 9.81
CA PRO A 581 6.35 3.57 9.78
C PRO A 581 5.47 2.79 8.79
N VAL A 582 6.09 1.99 7.92
CA VAL A 582 5.42 1.24 6.82
C VAL A 582 5.85 -0.22 6.84
N ASN A 583 4.93 -1.13 6.55
CA ASN A 583 5.25 -2.52 6.24
C ASN A 583 5.52 -2.65 4.73
N TYR A 584 6.80 -2.72 4.37
CA TYR A 584 7.29 -2.68 3.00
C TYR A 584 7.52 -4.07 2.38
N LYS A 585 6.63 -5.03 2.65
CA LYS A 585 6.60 -6.35 1.98
C LYS A 585 5.71 -6.37 0.73
N GLY A 586 5.21 -5.20 0.32
CA GLY A 586 4.27 -5.08 -0.79
C GLY A 586 4.92 -5.29 -2.16
N LEU A 587 4.15 -5.83 -3.11
CA LEU A 587 4.46 -5.81 -4.55
C LEU A 587 4.36 -4.41 -5.15
N PHE A 588 3.64 -3.52 -4.46
CA PHE A 588 3.61 -2.09 -4.70
C PHE A 588 4.20 -1.33 -3.50
N THR A 589 4.84 -0.19 -3.77
CA THR A 589 5.19 0.80 -2.73
C THR A 589 3.94 1.42 -2.12
N ILE A 590 4.07 2.12 -1.00
CA ILE A 590 2.97 2.86 -0.35
C ILE A 590 2.35 3.92 -1.29
N TRP A 591 3.12 4.37 -2.28
CA TRP A 591 2.69 5.31 -3.32
C TRP A 591 2.13 4.63 -4.57
N GLY A 592 2.07 3.30 -4.62
CA GLY A 592 1.47 2.57 -5.74
C GLY A 592 2.39 2.38 -6.95
N GLU A 593 3.71 2.44 -6.77
CA GLU A 593 4.69 2.04 -7.79
C GLU A 593 4.83 0.51 -7.79
N PRO A 594 4.67 -0.18 -8.94
CA PRO A 594 4.90 -1.62 -9.05
C PRO A 594 6.40 -1.94 -8.98
N LEU A 595 6.75 -3.05 -8.32
CA LEU A 595 8.13 -3.53 -8.18
C LEU A 595 8.40 -4.72 -9.10
N ASP A 596 9.67 -5.12 -9.23
CA ASP A 596 10.10 -6.26 -10.08
C ASP A 596 9.24 -7.53 -9.85
N ALA A 597 8.96 -7.86 -8.58
CA ALA A 597 8.16 -9.03 -8.21
C ALA A 597 6.71 -8.99 -8.72
N TYR A 598 6.11 -7.81 -8.93
CA TYR A 598 4.77 -7.71 -9.53
C TYR A 598 4.77 -8.34 -10.93
N TYR A 599 5.80 -8.05 -11.72
CA TYR A 599 5.98 -8.61 -13.05
C TYR A 599 6.35 -10.10 -13.01
N MET A 600 7.04 -10.57 -11.96
CA MET A 600 7.27 -12.00 -11.71
C MET A 600 5.95 -12.76 -11.52
N TYR A 601 5.03 -12.27 -10.68
CA TYR A 601 3.71 -12.90 -10.51
C TYR A 601 2.93 -12.92 -11.83
N ARG A 602 2.96 -11.81 -12.59
CA ARG A 602 2.35 -11.74 -13.92
C ARG A 602 2.88 -12.81 -14.86
N ALA A 603 4.21 -12.95 -14.96
CA ALA A 603 4.86 -13.93 -15.83
C ALA A 603 4.44 -15.37 -15.49
N ASN A 604 4.24 -15.67 -14.21
CA ASN A 604 3.90 -16.99 -13.74
C ASN A 604 2.41 -17.34 -13.86
N TYR A 605 1.51 -16.42 -13.50
CA TYR A 605 0.07 -16.75 -13.34
C TYR A 605 -0.85 -16.21 -14.44
N VAL A 606 -0.36 -15.34 -15.33
CA VAL A 606 -1.20 -14.72 -16.37
C VAL A 606 -0.98 -15.41 -17.70
N SER A 607 -2.07 -15.84 -18.34
CA SER A 607 -2.01 -16.45 -19.68
C SER A 607 -1.51 -15.46 -20.74
N ASN A 608 -0.52 -15.91 -21.53
CA ASN A 608 0.01 -15.18 -22.68
C ASN A 608 -1.00 -14.99 -23.83
N LYS A 609 -2.12 -15.72 -23.83
CA LYS A 609 -3.23 -15.50 -24.77
C LYS A 609 -4.04 -14.25 -24.44
N LYS A 610 -4.08 -13.89 -23.16
CA LYS A 610 -4.86 -12.75 -22.65
C LYS A 610 -4.02 -11.50 -22.62
N ASN A 611 -2.86 -11.57 -21.95
CA ASN A 611 -1.98 -10.43 -21.68
C ASN A 611 -0.51 -10.89 -21.80
N PRO A 612 0.03 -11.05 -23.03
CA PRO A 612 1.43 -11.43 -23.23
C PRO A 612 2.38 -10.30 -22.81
N MET A 613 3.45 -10.62 -22.08
CA MET A 613 4.38 -9.60 -21.56
C MET A 613 5.83 -10.09 -21.53
N VAL A 614 6.78 -9.16 -21.50
CA VAL A 614 8.21 -9.41 -21.29
C VAL A 614 8.78 -8.25 -20.47
N TYR A 615 9.51 -8.52 -19.38
CA TYR A 615 10.01 -7.51 -18.45
C TYR A 615 11.46 -7.80 -18.06
N ILE A 616 12.38 -6.89 -18.34
CA ILE A 616 13.80 -7.02 -18.01
C ILE A 616 14.00 -6.59 -16.55
N VAL A 617 14.63 -7.44 -15.75
CA VAL A 617 14.82 -7.15 -14.31
C VAL A 617 16.01 -6.21 -14.12
N SER A 618 15.69 -4.91 -14.07
CA SER A 618 15.54 -4.05 -12.87
C SER A 618 15.64 -2.59 -13.36
N HIS A 619 14.52 -1.98 -13.76
CA HIS A 619 14.46 -0.67 -14.44
C HIS A 619 15.08 0.48 -13.63
N THR A 620 15.14 0.35 -12.30
CA THR A 620 15.72 1.31 -11.37
C THR A 620 17.24 1.12 -11.18
N TRP A 621 17.84 0.05 -11.71
CA TRP A 621 19.27 -0.29 -11.54
C TRP A 621 20.16 0.13 -12.70
N THR A 622 20.13 1.40 -13.07
CA THR A 622 20.77 1.89 -14.30
C THR A 622 22.30 2.02 -14.25
N SER A 623 22.90 1.87 -13.07
CA SER A 623 24.36 1.79 -12.87
C SER A 623 24.81 0.40 -12.44
N ARG A 624 24.16 -0.66 -12.95
CA ARG A 624 24.46 -2.07 -12.63
C ARG A 624 25.92 -2.47 -12.91
N TRP A 625 26.48 -2.03 -14.05
CA TRP A 625 27.87 -2.34 -14.43
C TRP A 625 28.62 -1.12 -14.94
N ASP A 626 29.83 -0.87 -14.42
CA ASP A 626 30.66 0.25 -14.89
C ASP A 626 31.50 -0.07 -16.13
N VAL A 627 31.68 -1.35 -16.45
CA VAL A 627 32.53 -1.80 -17.56
C VAL A 627 31.87 -2.91 -18.38
N ALA A 628 32.11 -2.86 -19.68
CA ALA A 628 31.75 -3.92 -20.63
C ALA A 628 32.44 -5.25 -20.29
N GLY A 629 31.87 -6.35 -20.78
CA GLY A 629 32.45 -7.69 -20.66
C GLY A 629 31.39 -8.78 -20.50
N ILE A 630 31.83 -9.95 -20.06
CA ILE A 630 30.97 -11.11 -19.82
C ILE A 630 30.17 -10.88 -18.54
N LYS A 631 28.84 -11.03 -18.62
CA LYS A 631 27.88 -10.89 -17.52
C LYS A 631 27.06 -12.16 -17.33
N ASN A 632 26.53 -12.32 -16.12
CA ASN A 632 25.66 -13.42 -15.68
C ASN A 632 24.43 -12.84 -14.98
N GLY A 633 23.40 -13.67 -14.77
CA GLY A 633 22.21 -13.31 -13.99
C GLY A 633 21.37 -12.18 -14.60
N ILE A 634 21.25 -12.14 -15.93
CA ILE A 634 20.33 -11.20 -16.58
C ILE A 634 18.95 -11.85 -16.65
N ASP A 635 18.11 -11.51 -15.69
CA ASP A 635 16.79 -12.10 -15.53
C ASP A 635 15.73 -11.32 -16.34
N VAL A 636 14.80 -12.07 -16.94
CA VAL A 636 13.65 -11.52 -17.67
C VAL A 636 12.40 -12.30 -17.27
N TYR A 637 11.39 -11.58 -16.75
CA TYR A 637 10.08 -12.12 -16.43
C TYR A 637 9.18 -12.07 -17.67
N SER A 638 8.66 -13.21 -18.11
CA SER A 638 7.78 -13.28 -19.27
C SER A 638 6.88 -14.52 -19.24
N ASN A 639 5.64 -14.37 -19.70
CA ASN A 639 4.75 -15.50 -19.98
C ASN A 639 4.80 -15.95 -21.46
N CYS A 640 5.63 -15.31 -22.29
CA CYS A 640 5.76 -15.65 -23.71
C CYS A 640 6.35 -17.06 -23.91
N ASP A 641 6.14 -17.66 -25.07
CA ASP A 641 6.65 -19.00 -25.39
C ASP A 641 8.18 -18.99 -25.52
N GLU A 642 8.72 -17.89 -26.06
CA GLU A 642 10.15 -17.63 -26.21
C GLU A 642 10.46 -16.15 -25.95
N VAL A 643 11.66 -15.87 -25.45
CA VAL A 643 12.19 -14.51 -25.30
C VAL A 643 13.58 -14.45 -25.92
N GLU A 644 13.84 -13.38 -26.68
CA GLU A 644 15.16 -13.07 -27.20
C GLU A 644 15.69 -11.78 -26.59
N LEU A 645 16.92 -11.83 -26.09
CA LEU A 645 17.61 -10.69 -25.48
C LEU A 645 18.66 -10.14 -26.44
N PHE A 646 18.85 -8.84 -26.44
CA PHE A 646 19.78 -8.10 -27.31
C PHE A 646 20.61 -7.10 -26.51
N ASN A 647 21.85 -6.84 -26.96
CA ASN A 647 22.70 -5.75 -26.45
C ASN A 647 22.93 -4.66 -27.50
N ASP A 648 21.83 -4.07 -27.97
CA ASP A 648 21.65 -2.85 -28.76
C ASP A 648 20.20 -2.87 -29.26
N VAL A 649 19.69 -1.76 -29.79
CA VAL A 649 18.30 -1.65 -30.23
C VAL A 649 18.09 -2.46 -31.51
N ASN A 650 17.34 -3.57 -31.42
CA ASN A 650 17.10 -4.53 -32.51
C ASN A 650 18.37 -5.10 -33.17
N LYS A 651 19.50 -5.11 -32.46
CA LYS A 651 20.81 -5.58 -32.96
C LYS A 651 21.55 -6.34 -31.87
N ILE A 652 22.50 -7.19 -32.27
CA ILE A 652 23.35 -7.98 -31.37
C ILE A 652 22.50 -8.89 -30.46
N SER A 653 21.94 -9.95 -31.04
CA SER A 653 21.22 -10.97 -30.27
C SER A 653 22.18 -11.69 -29.33
N LEU A 654 21.77 -11.82 -28.07
CA LEU A 654 22.41 -12.62 -27.03
C LEU A 654 21.82 -14.04 -26.96
N GLY A 655 20.93 -14.38 -27.90
CA GLY A 655 20.27 -15.67 -27.98
C GLY A 655 18.80 -15.60 -27.57
N LYS A 656 18.04 -16.56 -28.10
CA LYS A 656 16.63 -16.79 -27.78
C LYS A 656 16.51 -18.00 -26.87
N LEU A 657 15.75 -17.84 -25.80
CA LEU A 657 15.45 -18.88 -24.82
C LEU A 657 13.96 -19.24 -24.90
N LYS A 658 13.65 -20.51 -24.60
CA LYS A 658 12.27 -20.98 -24.46
C LYS A 658 11.79 -20.77 -23.03
N ASN A 659 10.48 -20.63 -22.86
CA ASN A 659 9.88 -20.49 -21.55
C ASN A 659 10.29 -21.66 -20.64
N PRO A 660 10.94 -21.39 -19.49
CA PRO A 660 11.43 -22.42 -18.59
C PRO A 660 10.30 -23.14 -17.84
N GLY A 661 9.13 -22.51 -17.71
CA GLY A 661 7.98 -23.04 -17.00
C GLY A 661 7.60 -22.21 -15.78
N LEU A 662 6.59 -22.67 -15.06
CA LEU A 662 6.05 -22.01 -13.87
C LEU A 662 7.03 -22.10 -12.70
N GLY A 663 7.26 -20.97 -12.01
CA GLY A 663 8.22 -20.83 -10.92
C GLY A 663 9.67 -20.58 -11.38
N GLU A 664 9.85 -20.21 -12.64
CA GLU A 664 11.16 -19.95 -13.24
C GLU A 664 11.11 -18.72 -14.17
N HIS A 665 12.25 -18.04 -14.30
CA HIS A 665 12.42 -16.89 -15.19
C HIS A 665 13.43 -17.19 -16.30
N PHE A 666 13.38 -16.41 -17.37
CA PHE A 666 14.41 -16.48 -18.41
C PHE A 666 15.69 -15.84 -17.88
N GLN A 667 16.82 -16.54 -17.97
CA GLN A 667 18.10 -16.02 -17.49
C GLN A 667 19.20 -16.18 -18.54
N TRP A 668 19.92 -15.10 -18.82
CA TRP A 668 21.12 -15.13 -19.64
C TRP A 668 22.38 -15.12 -18.78
N ASN A 669 23.23 -16.11 -19.02
CA ASN A 669 24.53 -16.27 -18.39
C ASN A 669 25.63 -16.30 -19.45
N ASN A 670 26.84 -15.89 -19.06
CA ASN A 670 28.03 -15.85 -19.90
C ASN A 670 27.83 -15.07 -21.22
N VAL A 671 27.09 -13.96 -21.17
CA VAL A 671 26.82 -13.11 -22.33
C VAL A 671 27.71 -11.87 -22.34
N HIS A 672 28.22 -11.48 -23.50
CA HIS A 672 29.05 -10.29 -23.62
C HIS A 672 28.17 -9.05 -23.76
N ILE A 673 28.19 -8.19 -22.74
CA ILE A 673 27.55 -6.87 -22.75
C ILE A 673 28.60 -5.82 -23.06
N GLN A 674 28.46 -5.15 -24.19
CA GLN A 674 29.30 -4.05 -24.66
C GLN A 674 28.63 -2.69 -24.47
N TYR A 675 27.35 -2.58 -24.83
CA TYR A 675 26.65 -1.30 -24.92
C TYR A 675 25.63 -1.11 -23.80
N ASN A 676 25.17 0.13 -23.66
CA ASN A 676 24.29 0.57 -22.58
C ASN A 676 22.80 0.25 -22.77
N VAL A 677 22.42 -0.58 -23.75
CA VAL A 677 21.03 -0.98 -23.97
C VAL A 677 20.88 -2.48 -23.79
N LEU A 678 19.92 -2.89 -22.97
CA LEU A 678 19.33 -4.21 -23.02
C LEU A 678 17.94 -4.11 -23.66
N TYR A 679 17.66 -5.03 -24.58
CA TYR A 679 16.39 -5.07 -25.31
C TYR A 679 15.86 -6.50 -25.32
N ALA A 680 14.63 -6.70 -24.85
CA ALA A 680 13.98 -8.01 -24.82
C ALA A 680 12.76 -8.05 -25.74
N VAL A 681 12.55 -9.19 -26.40
CA VAL A 681 11.42 -9.44 -27.29
C VAL A 681 10.74 -10.73 -26.91
N GLY A 682 9.46 -10.64 -26.55
CA GLY A 682 8.61 -11.78 -26.25
C GLY A 682 7.86 -12.28 -27.49
N TYR A 683 7.87 -13.60 -27.70
CA TYR A 683 7.23 -14.27 -28.83
C TYR A 683 6.15 -15.25 -28.35
N VAL A 684 4.98 -15.21 -28.99
CA VAL A 684 3.91 -16.22 -28.83
C VAL A 684 3.60 -16.80 -30.18
N ASN A 685 3.71 -18.13 -30.32
CA ASN A 685 3.63 -18.84 -31.60
C ASN A 685 4.56 -18.25 -32.69
N GLY A 686 5.76 -17.83 -32.29
CA GLY A 686 6.75 -17.21 -33.19
C GLY A 686 6.47 -15.76 -33.60
N VAL A 687 5.38 -15.14 -33.13
CA VAL A 687 5.02 -13.74 -33.41
C VAL A 687 5.47 -12.85 -32.26
N VAL A 688 6.08 -11.70 -32.57
CA VAL A 688 6.43 -10.67 -31.58
C VAL A 688 5.16 -10.08 -30.98
N VAL A 689 5.02 -10.16 -29.65
CA VAL A 689 3.84 -9.67 -28.93
C VAL A 689 4.16 -8.66 -27.83
N ALA A 690 5.39 -8.64 -27.32
CA ALA A 690 5.83 -7.74 -26.26
C ALA A 690 7.30 -7.35 -26.44
N LYS A 691 7.66 -6.17 -25.93
CA LYS A 691 8.99 -5.59 -26.02
C LYS A 691 9.29 -4.82 -24.75
N ASP A 692 10.55 -4.81 -24.34
CA ASP A 692 11.00 -4.07 -23.18
C ASP A 692 12.46 -3.63 -23.28
N TYR A 693 12.82 -2.55 -22.59
CA TYR A 693 14.09 -1.86 -22.75
C TYR A 693 14.63 -1.36 -21.40
N ILE A 694 15.93 -1.54 -21.16
CA ILE A 694 16.66 -0.82 -20.11
C ILE A 694 17.82 -0.07 -20.74
N VAL A 695 17.99 1.20 -20.35
CA VAL A 695 19.13 2.04 -20.73
C VAL A 695 20.00 2.27 -19.50
N MET A 696 21.23 1.76 -19.55
CA MET A 696 22.24 1.95 -18.50
C MET A 696 23.01 3.26 -18.71
N ASN A 697 23.59 3.79 -17.63
CA ASN A 697 24.24 5.10 -17.67
C ASN A 697 25.75 5.03 -17.96
N THR A 698 26.37 3.93 -17.56
CA THR A 698 27.84 3.82 -17.43
C THR A 698 28.52 3.15 -18.62
N LEU A 699 27.81 2.32 -19.37
CA LEU A 699 28.36 1.62 -20.52
C LEU A 699 28.40 2.50 -21.78
N GLU A 700 29.13 2.06 -22.81
CA GLU A 700 29.21 2.76 -24.08
C GLU A 700 27.82 2.88 -24.73
N LYS A 701 27.49 4.06 -25.28
CA LYS A 701 26.20 4.29 -25.92
C LYS A 701 25.99 3.32 -27.07
N ALA A 702 24.85 2.64 -27.09
CA ALA A 702 24.53 1.67 -28.13
C ALA A 702 24.46 2.36 -29.52
N PRO A 703 25.03 1.77 -30.59
CA PRO A 703 25.06 2.38 -31.91
C PRO A 703 23.68 2.76 -32.45
N ASN A 704 22.65 1.97 -32.11
CA ASN A 704 21.28 2.18 -32.56
C ASN A 704 20.38 2.81 -31.48
N LEU A 705 20.93 3.36 -30.39
CA LEU A 705 20.17 3.99 -29.30
C LEU A 705 19.17 5.04 -29.82
N LYS A 706 19.53 5.80 -30.86
CA LYS A 706 18.65 6.82 -31.47
C LYS A 706 17.34 6.25 -32.04
N ALA A 707 17.25 4.93 -32.27
CA ALA A 707 16.04 4.29 -32.76
C ALA A 707 14.90 4.29 -31.71
N LEU A 708 15.22 4.40 -30.41
CA LEU A 708 14.21 4.51 -29.33
C LEU A 708 13.50 5.87 -29.32
N TYR A 709 14.15 6.91 -29.87
CA TYR A 709 13.66 8.29 -29.84
C TYR A 709 13.17 8.77 -31.22
N THR A 710 12.59 7.87 -32.01
CA THR A 710 12.27 8.08 -33.44
C THR A 710 11.15 9.08 -33.70
N ASP A 711 10.27 9.32 -32.73
CA ASP A 711 9.25 10.37 -32.78
C ASP A 711 9.84 11.74 -32.44
N LYS A 712 10.29 12.48 -33.47
CA LYS A 712 10.87 13.82 -33.35
C LYS A 712 9.84 14.94 -33.20
N SER A 713 8.66 14.68 -32.63
CA SER A 713 7.70 15.76 -32.37
C SER A 713 8.33 16.74 -31.39
N ASP A 714 8.43 17.99 -31.81
CA ASP A 714 8.93 19.06 -30.97
C ASP A 714 7.83 19.51 -29.99
N ILE A 715 7.54 18.64 -29.03
CA ILE A 715 6.49 18.89 -28.04
C ILE A 715 6.85 20.10 -27.16
N LEU A 716 8.12 20.47 -27.09
CA LEU A 716 8.64 21.63 -26.35
C LEU A 716 8.67 22.92 -27.19
N GLU A 717 8.27 22.88 -28.48
CA GLU A 717 8.33 24.03 -29.37
C GLU A 717 7.52 25.20 -28.77
N PRO A 718 8.14 26.38 -28.60
CA PRO A 718 7.47 27.53 -28.02
C PRO A 718 6.39 28.05 -28.98
N LYS A 719 5.23 28.39 -28.42
CA LYS A 719 4.18 29.08 -29.15
C LYS A 719 4.67 30.44 -29.65
N LYS A 720 4.63 30.64 -30.98
CA LYS A 720 5.04 31.88 -31.63
C LYS A 720 4.31 33.10 -31.03
N GLY A 721 5.04 34.18 -30.82
CA GLY A 721 4.51 35.44 -30.30
C GLY A 721 4.35 35.50 -28.77
N TYR A 722 4.75 34.45 -28.05
CA TYR A 722 4.76 34.43 -26.59
C TYR A 722 6.19 34.59 -26.04
N ASN A 723 6.29 35.35 -24.95
CA ASN A 723 7.47 35.48 -24.11
C ASN A 723 7.33 34.50 -22.94
N TYR A 724 8.11 33.43 -22.96
CA TYR A 724 8.08 32.47 -21.87
C TYR A 724 8.91 32.97 -20.69
N ILE A 725 8.25 33.06 -19.53
CA ILE A 725 8.85 33.57 -18.31
C ILE A 725 9.25 32.46 -17.35
N TYR A 726 8.57 31.31 -17.37
CA TYR A 726 8.94 30.14 -16.58
C TYR A 726 9.09 28.89 -17.46
N ARG A 727 10.12 28.10 -17.16
CA ARG A 727 10.36 26.72 -17.60
C ARG A 727 10.88 25.98 -16.39
N VAL A 728 10.19 24.95 -15.93
CA VAL A 728 10.57 24.21 -14.72
C VAL A 728 10.64 22.73 -15.06
N ASN A 729 11.79 22.12 -14.78
CA ASN A 729 11.96 20.67 -14.74
C ASN A 729 11.47 20.16 -13.39
N CYS A 730 10.21 19.70 -13.31
CA CYS A 730 9.56 19.37 -12.06
C CYS A 730 10.23 18.14 -11.42
N GLY A 731 10.74 18.28 -10.20
CA GLY A 731 11.45 17.19 -9.51
C GLY A 731 12.82 16.86 -10.12
N GLY A 732 13.39 17.77 -10.92
CA GLY A 732 14.68 17.59 -11.56
C GLY A 732 15.58 18.82 -11.50
N SER A 733 16.85 18.62 -11.86
CA SER A 733 17.88 19.65 -11.95
C SER A 733 17.69 20.56 -13.17
N GLU A 734 18.51 21.61 -13.28
CA GLU A 734 18.48 22.49 -14.46
C GLU A 734 18.80 21.68 -15.73
N PHE A 735 17.95 21.80 -16.74
CA PHE A 735 18.03 21.06 -17.99
C PHE A 735 18.06 22.03 -19.19
N THR A 736 18.86 21.73 -20.21
CA THR A 736 18.86 22.50 -21.46
C THR A 736 18.32 21.63 -22.58
N ASP A 737 17.21 22.05 -23.19
CA ASP A 737 16.58 21.31 -24.28
C ASP A 737 17.40 21.34 -25.57
N SER A 738 17.00 20.49 -26.52
CA SER A 738 17.65 20.31 -27.82
C SER A 738 17.72 21.57 -28.68
N ASP A 739 16.96 22.61 -28.36
CA ASP A 739 16.97 23.91 -29.02
C ASP A 739 17.69 25.01 -28.19
N GLY A 740 18.35 24.64 -27.09
CA GLY A 740 19.16 25.52 -26.25
C GLY A 740 18.36 26.33 -25.22
N ARG A 741 17.12 25.93 -24.89
CA ARG A 741 16.31 26.63 -23.88
C ARG A 741 16.51 25.99 -22.52
N ILE A 742 16.65 26.84 -21.51
CA ILE A 742 16.89 26.42 -20.14
C ILE A 742 15.56 26.16 -19.42
N TRP A 743 15.45 24.99 -18.83
CA TRP A 743 14.46 24.57 -17.86
C TRP A 743 15.09 24.65 -16.47
N LEU A 744 14.53 25.50 -15.62
CA LEU A 744 15.02 25.75 -14.27
C LEU A 744 14.84 24.50 -13.40
N SER A 745 15.79 24.27 -12.49
CA SER A 745 15.63 23.25 -11.46
C SER A 745 14.40 23.53 -10.60
N ASP A 746 13.63 22.51 -10.25
CA ASP A 746 12.55 22.67 -9.27
C ASP A 746 13.10 23.15 -7.92
N THR A 747 12.31 23.91 -7.18
CA THR A 747 12.73 24.52 -5.91
C THR A 747 11.55 24.60 -4.96
N HIS A 748 11.82 24.47 -3.66
CA HIS A 748 10.80 24.56 -2.62
C HIS A 748 10.35 26.01 -2.42
N LYS A 749 9.04 26.23 -2.35
CA LYS A 749 8.46 27.56 -2.14
C LYS A 749 8.75 28.05 -0.72
N SER A 750 9.64 29.05 -0.58
CA SER A 750 10.02 29.58 0.74
C SER A 750 9.91 31.10 0.91
N GLY A 751 9.59 31.87 -0.13
CA GLY A 751 9.43 33.33 -0.06
C GLY A 751 8.15 33.84 -0.74
N GLN A 752 7.56 34.94 -0.26
CA GLN A 752 6.31 35.48 -0.83
C GLN A 752 6.43 35.91 -2.30
N ASN A 753 7.57 36.50 -2.68
CA ASN A 753 7.82 37.02 -4.04
C ASN A 753 8.69 36.09 -4.90
N THR A 754 8.88 34.84 -4.48
CA THR A 754 9.63 33.83 -5.24
C THR A 754 8.68 32.74 -5.73
N TRP A 755 9.07 32.01 -6.78
CA TRP A 755 8.34 30.84 -7.24
C TRP A 755 8.87 29.54 -6.59
N GLY A 756 8.07 28.49 -6.61
CA GLY A 756 8.47 27.16 -6.14
C GLY A 756 7.29 26.19 -6.02
N SER A 757 7.60 24.96 -5.63
CA SER A 757 6.64 23.89 -5.35
C SER A 757 6.37 23.72 -3.86
N LEU A 758 5.19 23.17 -3.57
CA LEU A 758 4.69 22.77 -2.26
C LEU A 758 4.21 21.31 -2.34
N SER A 759 4.26 20.61 -1.21
CA SER A 759 3.81 19.24 -1.04
C SER A 759 3.11 19.04 0.31
N TRP A 760 2.85 17.80 0.67
CA TRP A 760 2.21 17.46 1.94
C TRP A 760 3.08 17.78 3.16
N THR A 761 4.40 17.87 2.97
CA THR A 761 5.40 18.10 4.02
C THR A 761 5.33 19.52 4.57
N ASP A 762 4.83 20.49 3.81
CA ASP A 762 4.70 21.90 4.21
C ASP A 762 3.79 22.12 5.43
N LYS A 763 2.96 21.13 5.77
CA LYS A 763 2.13 21.15 6.98
C LYS A 763 2.87 20.72 8.25
N PHE A 764 4.10 20.23 8.13
CA PHE A 764 4.84 19.62 9.23
C PHE A 764 6.21 20.26 9.36
N GLU A 765 6.53 20.72 10.56
CA GLU A 765 7.85 21.26 10.84
C GLU A 765 8.92 20.17 10.76
N LYS A 766 10.09 20.51 10.22
CA LYS A 766 11.30 19.66 10.18
C LYS A 766 11.19 18.36 9.37
N LEU A 767 10.22 18.23 8.47
CA LEU A 767 10.26 17.21 7.42
C LEU A 767 11.07 17.69 6.20
N PRO A 768 11.71 16.79 5.43
CA PRO A 768 12.30 17.17 4.16
C PRO A 768 11.26 17.73 3.19
N ASN A 769 11.58 18.86 2.56
CA ASN A 769 10.66 19.58 1.67
C ASN A 769 10.09 18.71 0.53
N PHE A 770 10.89 17.76 0.03
CA PHE A 770 10.53 16.88 -1.08
C PHE A 770 10.31 15.42 -0.65
N TYR A 771 10.18 15.17 0.66
CA TYR A 771 9.98 13.83 1.23
C TYR A 771 8.80 13.13 0.56
N ALA A 772 9.09 11.98 -0.06
CA ALA A 772 8.14 11.15 -0.79
C ALA A 772 7.28 11.94 -1.81
N SER A 773 7.94 12.84 -2.56
CA SER A 773 7.26 13.70 -3.55
C SER A 773 8.06 13.86 -4.87
N GLN A 774 9.16 13.15 -5.06
CA GLN A 774 9.92 13.11 -6.31
C GLN A 774 10.33 11.70 -6.72
N ARG A 775 10.20 11.40 -8.01
CA ARG A 775 10.66 10.15 -8.63
C ARG A 775 11.28 10.39 -9.99
N SER A 776 12.01 9.38 -10.44
CA SER A 776 12.57 9.32 -11.78
C SER A 776 12.27 7.96 -12.41
N THR A 777 12.12 7.94 -13.73
CA THR A 777 12.20 6.74 -14.56
C THR A 777 13.42 6.86 -15.46
N PHE A 778 14.03 5.73 -15.80
CA PHE A 778 15.15 5.70 -16.73
C PHE A 778 14.78 5.11 -18.09
N ASP A 779 13.49 4.83 -18.27
CA ASP A 779 12.99 4.20 -19.48
C ASP A 779 12.96 5.19 -20.64
N PRO A 780 13.11 4.72 -21.89
CA PRO A 780 13.08 5.59 -23.05
C PRO A 780 11.71 6.26 -23.24
N ILE A 781 11.65 7.59 -23.11
CA ILE A 781 10.41 8.34 -23.34
C ILE A 781 10.24 8.68 -24.83
N SER A 782 9.13 8.24 -25.42
CA SER A 782 8.73 8.51 -26.79
C SER A 782 7.93 9.82 -26.94
N GLY A 783 7.75 10.31 -28.18
CA GLY A 783 6.98 11.52 -28.47
C GLY A 783 7.70 12.86 -28.17
N THR A 784 9.00 12.83 -27.89
CA THR A 784 9.82 14.01 -27.58
C THR A 784 11.24 13.86 -28.12
N LYS A 785 11.91 14.98 -28.41
CA LYS A 785 13.36 15.03 -28.68
C LYS A 785 14.21 15.05 -27.40
N ASP A 786 13.57 15.33 -26.27
CA ASP A 786 14.19 15.64 -24.98
C ASP A 786 13.62 14.71 -23.90
N PRO A 787 13.91 13.39 -23.94
CA PRO A 787 13.33 12.41 -23.03
C PRO A 787 13.71 12.66 -21.56
N GLU A 788 14.92 13.17 -21.30
CA GLU A 788 15.45 13.44 -19.95
C GLU A 788 14.57 14.41 -19.15
N LEU A 789 13.88 15.34 -19.82
CA LEU A 789 12.93 16.26 -19.17
C LEU A 789 11.67 15.54 -18.64
N PHE A 790 11.30 14.40 -19.24
CA PHE A 790 10.14 13.62 -18.84
C PHE A 790 10.49 12.48 -17.89
N GLN A 791 11.78 12.18 -17.73
CA GLN A 791 12.29 11.13 -16.86
C GLN A 791 12.34 11.54 -15.39
N ASN A 792 12.23 12.83 -15.06
CA ASN A 792 12.11 13.33 -13.69
C ASN A 792 10.74 13.95 -13.49
N PHE A 793 10.12 13.71 -12.34
CA PHE A 793 8.80 14.25 -12.06
C PHE A 793 8.54 14.41 -10.56
N ARG A 794 7.67 15.37 -10.25
CA ARG A 794 7.00 15.42 -8.94
C ARG A 794 5.78 14.55 -8.95
N TYR A 795 5.49 14.00 -7.78
CA TYR A 795 4.27 13.26 -7.56
C TYR A 795 3.70 13.52 -6.15
N GLY A 796 2.41 13.23 -6.00
CA GLY A 796 1.68 13.41 -4.75
C GLY A 796 0.16 13.27 -4.95
N THR A 797 -0.61 13.54 -3.91
CA THR A 797 -2.08 13.62 -3.99
C THR A 797 -2.54 15.08 -3.89
N ASP A 798 -3.36 15.43 -2.91
CA ASP A 798 -4.11 16.68 -2.82
C ASP A 798 -3.30 17.89 -2.33
N LYS A 799 -2.02 17.68 -1.98
CA LYS A 799 -1.11 18.73 -1.47
C LYS A 799 -0.03 19.17 -2.45
N LEU A 800 0.15 18.46 -3.58
CA LEU A 800 1.10 18.89 -4.59
C LEU A 800 0.61 20.18 -5.26
N SER A 801 1.45 21.20 -5.27
CA SER A 801 1.17 22.45 -6.00
C SER A 801 2.42 23.25 -6.35
N TYR A 802 2.25 24.22 -7.25
CA TYR A 802 3.27 25.18 -7.66
C TYR A 802 2.70 26.59 -7.65
N GLU A 803 3.46 27.53 -7.10
CA GLU A 803 3.13 28.94 -7.06
C GLU A 803 4.10 29.77 -7.89
N PHE A 804 3.57 30.53 -8.84
CA PHE A 804 4.32 31.42 -9.72
C PHE A 804 3.83 32.85 -9.60
N PRO A 805 4.60 33.77 -8.98
CA PRO A 805 4.29 35.18 -9.05
C PRO A 805 4.28 35.65 -10.51
N ALA A 806 3.18 36.23 -10.95
CA ALA A 806 2.98 36.67 -12.33
C ALA A 806 2.05 37.88 -12.31
N PRO A 807 2.43 39.03 -12.90
CA PRO A 807 1.55 40.19 -12.96
C PRO A 807 0.14 39.86 -13.49
N ASP A 808 -0.85 40.64 -13.10
CA ASP A 808 -2.21 40.46 -13.60
C ASP A 808 -2.25 40.53 -15.13
N GLY A 809 -2.80 39.49 -15.76
CA GLY A 809 -2.71 39.34 -17.21
C GLY A 809 -3.15 37.97 -17.70
N GLU A 810 -3.14 37.80 -19.02
CA GLU A 810 -3.40 36.52 -19.68
C GLU A 810 -2.09 35.80 -19.99
N TYR A 811 -2.02 34.54 -19.61
CA TYR A 811 -0.87 33.65 -19.75
C TYR A 811 -1.25 32.38 -20.48
N LEU A 812 -0.28 31.83 -21.20
CA LEU A 812 -0.29 30.45 -21.66
C LEU A 812 0.40 29.60 -20.61
N VAL A 813 -0.28 28.57 -20.10
CA VAL A 813 0.29 27.57 -19.19
C VAL A 813 0.35 26.24 -19.93
N GLU A 814 1.53 25.64 -19.97
CA GLU A 814 1.78 24.33 -20.57
C GLU A 814 2.24 23.36 -19.48
N LEU A 815 1.61 22.20 -19.41
CA LEU A 815 1.87 21.15 -18.45
C LEU A 815 2.29 19.88 -19.20
N TYR A 816 3.34 19.23 -18.70
CA TYR A 816 4.01 18.12 -19.37
C TYR A 816 4.01 16.88 -18.47
N PHE A 817 3.59 15.75 -19.02
CA PHE A 817 3.33 14.50 -18.30
C PHE A 817 3.96 13.30 -19.02
N THR A 818 4.18 12.21 -18.28
CA THR A 818 4.46 10.87 -18.81
C THR A 818 3.85 9.84 -17.85
N GLU A 819 3.50 8.64 -18.33
CA GLU A 819 3.16 7.50 -17.48
C GLU A 819 4.39 6.58 -17.34
N PRO A 820 5.11 6.66 -16.21
CA PRO A 820 6.45 6.08 -16.07
C PRO A 820 6.50 4.57 -15.76
N TRP A 821 5.41 3.94 -15.31
CA TRP A 821 5.47 2.52 -14.89
C TRP A 821 4.23 1.69 -15.20
N TYR A 822 3.03 2.28 -15.30
CA TYR A 822 1.87 1.47 -15.64
C TYR A 822 1.92 1.07 -17.11
N GLY A 823 2.18 -0.21 -17.37
CA GLY A 823 2.24 -0.78 -18.73
C GLY A 823 3.61 -1.31 -19.12
N THR A 824 4.62 -1.24 -18.24
CA THR A 824 5.95 -1.80 -18.50
C THR A 824 5.87 -3.27 -18.90
N GLY A 825 6.68 -3.63 -19.89
CA GLY A 825 6.73 -4.95 -20.49
C GLY A 825 5.54 -5.35 -21.37
N GLY A 826 4.58 -4.45 -21.60
CA GLY A 826 3.50 -4.61 -22.56
C GLY A 826 2.35 -5.53 -22.12
N GLY A 827 1.38 -5.67 -23.04
CA GLY A 827 0.22 -6.56 -22.92
C GLY A 827 -0.76 -6.22 -21.80
N LEU A 828 -0.66 -5.05 -21.19
CA LEU A 828 -1.49 -4.63 -20.07
C LEU A 828 -2.28 -3.36 -20.42
N ASN A 829 -3.59 -3.37 -20.14
CA ASN A 829 -4.43 -2.19 -20.23
C ASN A 829 -4.53 -1.55 -18.84
N CYS A 830 -3.88 -0.41 -18.65
CA CYS A 830 -3.80 0.29 -17.37
C CYS A 830 -4.76 1.48 -17.28
N LYS A 831 -5.78 1.53 -18.16
CA LYS A 831 -6.79 2.58 -18.12
C LYS A 831 -7.43 2.68 -16.74
N GLY A 832 -7.50 3.90 -16.21
CA GLY A 832 -8.09 4.19 -14.91
C GLY A 832 -7.22 3.82 -13.70
N TRP A 833 -6.00 3.29 -13.90
CA TRP A 833 -5.09 2.98 -12.79
C TRP A 833 -4.49 4.25 -12.17
N ARG A 834 -4.46 5.35 -12.95
CA ARG A 834 -4.11 6.69 -12.48
C ARG A 834 -5.15 7.68 -12.96
N LEU A 835 -5.79 8.38 -12.02
CA LEU A 835 -6.82 9.38 -12.28
C LEU A 835 -6.67 10.55 -11.33
N PHE A 836 -6.41 11.74 -11.86
CA PHE A 836 -6.28 12.95 -11.05
C PHE A 836 -6.75 14.22 -11.76
N ASP A 837 -7.21 15.17 -10.97
CA ASP A 837 -7.59 16.49 -11.43
C ASP A 837 -6.37 17.42 -11.47
N VAL A 838 -6.37 18.37 -12.41
CA VAL A 838 -5.44 19.50 -12.43
C VAL A 838 -6.23 20.79 -12.36
N ALA A 839 -5.88 21.65 -11.42
CA ALA A 839 -6.47 22.97 -11.25
C ALA A 839 -5.44 24.08 -11.46
N ILE A 840 -5.89 25.19 -12.04
CA ILE A 840 -5.10 26.43 -12.14
C ILE A 840 -5.93 27.56 -11.54
N ASN A 841 -5.37 28.29 -10.58
CA ASN A 841 -6.04 29.32 -9.79
C ASN A 841 -7.37 28.80 -9.20
N ASN A 842 -7.33 27.62 -8.59
CA ASN A 842 -8.46 26.89 -7.97
C ASN A 842 -9.58 26.47 -8.94
N LYS A 843 -9.41 26.65 -10.25
CA LYS A 843 -10.33 26.14 -11.26
C LYS A 843 -9.79 24.86 -11.86
N VAL A 844 -10.54 23.76 -11.75
CA VAL A 844 -10.23 22.50 -12.43
C VAL A 844 -10.21 22.73 -13.95
N VAL A 845 -9.06 22.50 -14.58
CA VAL A 845 -8.83 22.62 -16.03
C VAL A 845 -8.69 21.26 -16.73
N LEU A 846 -8.28 20.23 -15.98
CA LEU A 846 -8.34 18.83 -16.38
C LEU A 846 -9.03 18.07 -15.27
N LYS A 847 -10.04 17.29 -15.64
CA LYS A 847 -10.77 16.44 -14.71
C LYS A 847 -10.47 14.98 -15.03
N ASP A 848 -10.15 14.19 -14.02
CA ASP A 848 -9.88 12.75 -14.12
C ASP A 848 -8.86 12.41 -15.23
N LEU A 849 -7.73 13.14 -15.28
CA LEU A 849 -6.67 12.89 -16.27
C LEU A 849 -6.11 11.48 -16.10
N ASP A 850 -6.15 10.71 -17.19
CA ASP A 850 -5.53 9.40 -17.33
C ASP A 850 -4.43 9.52 -18.41
N ILE A 851 -3.18 9.64 -17.97
CA ILE A 851 -2.03 9.79 -18.88
C ILE A 851 -1.90 8.56 -19.78
N TRP A 852 -2.09 7.36 -19.23
CA TRP A 852 -1.99 6.11 -19.96
C TRP A 852 -3.04 6.00 -21.06
N SER A 853 -4.30 6.35 -20.77
CA SER A 853 -5.36 6.34 -21.79
C SER A 853 -5.11 7.33 -22.94
N GLU A 854 -4.42 8.43 -22.66
CA GLU A 854 -4.18 9.48 -23.65
C GLU A 854 -2.88 9.30 -24.47
N ALA A 855 -1.81 8.84 -23.82
CA ALA A 855 -0.48 8.74 -24.42
C ALA A 855 0.09 7.31 -24.40
N GLY A 856 -0.37 6.46 -23.49
CA GLY A 856 0.25 5.17 -23.18
C GLY A 856 1.40 5.30 -22.18
N HIS A 857 2.10 4.20 -21.97
CA HIS A 857 3.32 4.11 -21.16
C HIS A 857 4.51 4.75 -21.89
N ASP A 858 5.39 5.44 -21.14
CA ASP A 858 6.64 6.04 -21.62
C ASP A 858 6.48 6.92 -22.86
N LYS A 859 5.47 7.79 -22.79
CA LYS A 859 5.20 8.76 -23.86
C LYS A 859 4.90 10.14 -23.29
N ALA A 860 5.59 11.13 -23.85
CA ALA A 860 5.40 12.53 -23.53
C ALA A 860 3.98 13.00 -23.89
N LEU A 861 3.32 13.66 -22.93
CA LEU A 861 2.01 14.28 -23.08
C LEU A 861 2.07 15.76 -22.69
N LYS A 862 1.56 16.65 -23.55
CA LYS A 862 1.44 18.09 -23.28
C LYS A 862 -0.01 18.54 -23.23
N LYS A 863 -0.35 19.35 -22.23
CA LYS A 863 -1.63 20.04 -22.09
C LYS A 863 -1.40 21.55 -22.01
N THR A 864 -2.22 22.33 -22.71
CA THR A 864 -2.03 23.78 -22.82
C THR A 864 -3.31 24.53 -22.48
N PHE A 865 -3.19 25.57 -21.66
CA PHE A 865 -4.31 26.36 -21.16
C PHE A 865 -4.03 27.86 -21.33
N VAL A 866 -5.08 28.63 -21.60
CA VAL A 866 -5.04 30.09 -21.47
C VAL A 866 -5.64 30.44 -20.11
N VAL A 867 -4.84 31.08 -19.26
CA VAL A 867 -5.16 31.34 -17.86
C VAL A 867 -5.03 32.84 -17.59
N LYS A 868 -5.88 33.37 -16.70
CA LYS A 868 -5.72 34.74 -16.20
C LYS A 868 -5.09 34.70 -14.81
N SER A 869 -3.94 35.35 -14.67
CA SER A 869 -3.41 35.69 -13.35
C SER A 869 -4.26 36.80 -12.74
N LYS A 870 -4.55 36.68 -11.45
CA LYS A 870 -5.24 37.67 -10.64
C LYS A 870 -4.49 37.78 -9.31
N ASN A 871 -4.35 39.00 -8.80
CA ASN A 871 -3.58 39.29 -7.58
C ASN A 871 -2.12 38.85 -7.69
N GLY A 872 -1.54 38.90 -8.89
CA GLY A 872 -0.11 38.66 -9.07
C GLY A 872 0.33 37.19 -8.98
N LEU A 873 -0.57 36.21 -9.11
CA LEU A 873 -0.26 34.78 -8.89
C LEU A 873 -0.86 33.86 -9.96
N ILE A 874 -0.10 32.82 -10.32
CA ILE A 874 -0.59 31.60 -10.97
C ILE A 874 -0.27 30.44 -10.04
N ASN A 875 -1.31 29.79 -9.50
CA ASN A 875 -1.22 28.58 -8.69
C ASN A 875 -1.67 27.37 -9.52
N ILE A 876 -0.83 26.35 -9.63
CA ILE A 876 -1.15 25.08 -10.29
C ILE A 876 -1.19 24.00 -9.21
N SER A 877 -2.31 23.27 -9.08
CA SER A 877 -2.50 22.27 -8.03
C SER A 877 -3.18 21.00 -8.54
N PHE A 878 -3.09 19.94 -7.75
CA PHE A 878 -3.64 18.61 -8.05
C PHE A 878 -4.66 18.20 -6.98
N PRO A 879 -5.85 18.86 -6.92
CA PRO A 879 -6.69 18.87 -5.73
C PRO A 879 -7.42 17.56 -5.43
N ASN A 880 -7.44 16.62 -6.36
CA ASN A 880 -8.21 15.38 -6.23
C ASN A 880 -7.57 14.25 -7.03
N THR A 881 -7.28 13.14 -6.35
CA THR A 881 -6.72 11.91 -6.93
C THR A 881 -7.67 10.76 -6.65
N LYS A 882 -8.27 10.21 -7.72
CA LYS A 882 -9.23 9.10 -7.63
C LYS A 882 -8.60 7.73 -7.86
N ALA A 883 -7.40 7.66 -8.44
CA ALA A 883 -6.61 6.44 -8.54
C ALA A 883 -5.13 6.82 -8.69
N GLY A 884 -4.24 6.10 -7.98
CA GLY A 884 -2.82 6.41 -7.91
C GLY A 884 -2.52 7.84 -7.42
N GLN A 885 -1.32 8.32 -7.75
CA GLN A 885 -0.83 9.68 -7.51
C GLN A 885 -0.95 10.56 -8.75
N ALA A 886 -1.06 11.88 -8.54
CA ALA A 886 -0.82 12.87 -9.58
C ALA A 886 0.69 12.92 -9.90
N ILE A 887 1.03 13.16 -11.18
CA ILE A 887 2.40 13.26 -11.67
C ILE A 887 2.52 14.52 -12.53
N ILE A 888 3.67 15.21 -12.49
CA ILE A 888 4.00 16.35 -13.36
C ILE A 888 5.51 16.36 -13.63
N ALA A 889 5.90 16.35 -14.91
CA ALA A 889 7.30 16.30 -15.33
C ALA A 889 7.86 17.70 -15.64
N ALA A 890 7.07 18.59 -16.24
CA ALA A 890 7.51 19.96 -16.48
C ALA A 890 6.36 20.97 -16.56
N ILE A 891 6.70 22.23 -16.33
CA ILE A 891 5.77 23.37 -16.44
C ILE A 891 6.42 24.48 -17.26
N ALA A 892 5.67 25.07 -18.21
CA ALA A 892 6.07 26.29 -18.88
C ALA A 892 4.95 27.36 -18.83
N ILE A 893 5.32 28.60 -18.57
CA ILE A 893 4.37 29.73 -18.48
C ILE A 893 4.86 30.86 -19.38
N ALA A 894 3.96 31.39 -20.21
CA ALA A 894 4.28 32.43 -21.18
C ALA A 894 3.27 33.57 -21.19
N ALA A 895 3.75 34.79 -21.32
CA ALA A 895 2.95 35.99 -21.53
C ALA A 895 2.97 36.40 -23.00
N LYS A 896 1.92 37.07 -23.48
CA LYS A 896 1.99 37.78 -24.77
C LYS A 896 2.86 39.04 -24.69
N ASP A 897 2.91 39.66 -23.51
CA ASP A 897 3.73 40.84 -23.26
C ASP A 897 5.20 40.43 -23.06
N LYS A 898 6.07 40.98 -23.91
CA LYS A 898 7.52 40.75 -23.90
C LYS A 898 8.25 41.42 -22.73
N ASN A 899 7.59 42.37 -22.05
CA ASN A 899 8.17 43.09 -20.93
C ASN A 899 8.02 42.35 -19.60
N VAL A 900 7.12 41.37 -19.52
CA VAL A 900 6.93 40.56 -18.31
C VAL A 900 8.21 39.79 -18.01
N LYS A 901 8.67 39.88 -16.76
CA LYS A 901 9.84 39.16 -16.24
C LYS A 901 9.41 38.12 -15.22
N PRO A 902 10.12 36.98 -15.13
CA PRO A 902 9.89 36.04 -14.04
C PRO A 902 10.31 36.63 -12.70
N ALA A 903 9.63 36.20 -11.64
CA ALA A 903 10.11 36.32 -10.28
C ALA A 903 11.34 35.42 -10.08
N LYS A 904 12.14 35.75 -9.05
CA LYS A 904 13.28 34.94 -8.67
C LYS A 904 12.84 33.57 -8.17
N GLU A 905 13.67 32.56 -8.37
CA GLU A 905 13.52 31.27 -7.70
C GLU A 905 13.67 31.44 -6.18
N SER A 906 13.05 30.52 -5.43
CA SER A 906 13.25 30.47 -3.99
C SER A 906 14.71 30.12 -3.66
N PRO A 907 15.32 30.72 -2.61
CA PRO A 907 16.73 30.50 -2.30
C PRO A 907 17.06 29.04 -2.01
N LYS A 908 18.17 28.57 -2.57
CA LYS A 908 18.80 27.26 -2.33
C LYS A 908 19.40 27.18 -0.92
N ASN A 909 19.79 26.00 -0.47
CA ASN A 909 20.40 25.85 0.85
C ASN A 909 21.84 26.40 0.89
N ILE A 910 22.57 26.32 -0.22
CA ILE A 910 23.90 26.92 -0.38
C ILE A 910 23.75 28.39 -0.78
N GLU A 911 24.34 29.31 0.00
CA GLU A 911 24.30 30.75 -0.22
C GLU A 911 25.69 31.41 -0.12
N ASN A 912 25.81 32.65 -0.61
CA ASN A 912 26.98 33.54 -0.41
C ASN A 912 28.35 32.90 -0.70
N ILE A 913 28.51 32.27 -1.85
CA ILE A 913 29.80 31.68 -2.24
C ILE A 913 30.84 32.79 -2.47
N VAL A 914 31.97 32.67 -1.78
CA VAL A 914 33.14 33.56 -1.92
C VAL A 914 34.37 32.71 -2.25
N LEU A 915 34.94 32.92 -3.43
CA LEU A 915 36.21 32.32 -3.85
C LEU A 915 37.41 33.13 -3.34
N SER A 916 38.53 32.45 -3.11
CA SER A 916 39.80 33.08 -2.70
C SER A 916 40.35 34.01 -3.79
N SER A 917 41.10 35.06 -3.41
CA SER A 917 41.64 36.03 -4.36
C SER A 917 42.60 35.38 -5.37
N GLY A 918 42.29 35.48 -6.66
CA GLY A 918 43.09 34.93 -7.78
C GLY A 918 42.46 33.72 -8.48
N ASP A 919 41.35 33.21 -7.96
CA ASP A 919 40.63 32.05 -8.50
C ASP A 919 39.55 32.51 -9.50
N ASN A 920 39.80 32.30 -10.80
CA ASN A 920 38.86 32.66 -11.88
C ASN A 920 37.97 31.47 -12.30
N SER A 921 37.84 30.45 -11.46
CA SER A 921 37.13 29.21 -11.77
C SER A 921 35.61 29.39 -11.75
N THR A 922 34.92 28.82 -12.74
CA THR A 922 33.45 28.83 -12.81
C THR A 922 32.87 27.72 -11.93
N LEU A 923 32.55 28.08 -10.68
CA LEU A 923 31.81 27.22 -9.75
C LEU A 923 30.30 27.42 -9.93
N LYS A 924 29.54 26.32 -9.93
CA LYS A 924 28.07 26.32 -9.96
C LYS A 924 27.48 25.58 -8.76
N ILE A 925 26.29 25.97 -8.33
CA ILE A 925 25.48 25.17 -7.39
C ILE A 925 24.63 24.19 -8.20
N GLY A 926 24.95 22.90 -8.09
CA GLY A 926 24.08 21.82 -8.51
C GLY A 926 22.97 21.61 -7.47
N SER A 927 21.79 21.22 -7.94
CA SER A 927 20.62 20.89 -7.12
C SER A 927 20.02 19.59 -7.64
N TRP A 928 19.20 18.92 -6.83
CA TRP A 928 18.66 17.60 -7.16
C TRP A 928 19.77 16.56 -7.37
N LEU A 929 20.71 16.49 -6.44
CA LEU A 929 21.76 15.47 -6.50
C LEU A 929 21.13 14.07 -6.55
N ASP A 930 21.49 13.31 -7.57
CA ASP A 930 21.04 11.93 -7.81
C ASP A 930 22.17 11.14 -8.49
N ILE A 931 22.02 9.83 -8.60
CA ILE A 931 22.78 9.07 -9.59
C ILE A 931 22.52 9.69 -10.98
N ASN A 932 23.54 9.75 -11.83
CA ASN A 932 23.60 10.50 -13.09
C ASN A 932 23.74 12.02 -13.00
N SER A 933 23.74 12.61 -11.80
CA SER A 933 24.05 14.03 -11.68
C SER A 933 25.50 14.29 -12.07
N LYS A 934 25.74 15.34 -12.86
CA LYS A 934 27.09 15.76 -13.27
C LYS A 934 27.91 16.16 -12.04
N GLN A 935 29.08 15.56 -11.88
CA GLN A 935 29.99 15.92 -10.79
C GLN A 935 30.60 17.30 -11.01
N TYR A 936 30.98 17.60 -12.26
CA TYR A 936 31.67 18.84 -12.63
C TYR A 936 30.84 19.67 -13.61
N SER A 937 31.01 20.99 -13.60
CA SER A 937 30.24 21.93 -14.44
C SER A 937 30.60 21.87 -15.93
N ASP A 938 31.77 21.34 -16.28
CA ASP A 938 32.37 21.35 -17.61
C ASP A 938 32.70 19.93 -18.15
N SER A 939 32.11 18.89 -17.56
CA SER A 939 32.44 17.50 -17.89
C SER A 939 31.22 16.57 -17.79
N GLU A 940 31.23 15.48 -18.55
CA GLU A 940 30.19 14.44 -18.58
C GLU A 940 30.39 13.36 -17.49
N VAL A 941 31.30 13.58 -16.54
CA VAL A 941 31.46 12.68 -15.39
C VAL A 941 30.25 12.83 -14.47
N VAL A 942 29.61 11.72 -14.15
CA VAL A 942 28.41 11.66 -13.32
C VAL A 942 28.62 10.77 -12.10
N PHE A 943 27.83 10.97 -11.05
CA PHE A 943 27.78 10.05 -9.91
C PHE A 943 27.08 8.74 -10.29
N THR A 944 27.63 7.61 -9.83
CA THR A 944 27.08 6.26 -10.07
C THR A 944 26.78 5.51 -8.78
N GLN A 945 27.25 6.04 -7.64
CA GLN A 945 26.93 5.54 -6.30
C GLN A 945 26.98 6.72 -5.32
N LEU A 946 25.95 6.84 -4.49
CA LEU A 946 25.83 7.88 -3.46
C LEU A 946 25.23 7.27 -2.18
N PRO A 947 25.58 7.83 -1.00
CA PRO A 947 24.87 7.61 0.26
C PRO A 947 23.39 7.91 0.16
N SER A 948 22.57 7.25 0.98
CA SER A 948 21.12 7.46 0.97
C SER A 948 20.67 8.87 1.36
N GLU A 949 21.47 9.57 2.13
CA GLU A 949 21.17 10.85 2.77
C GLU A 949 21.41 12.05 1.85
N VAL A 950 22.20 11.89 0.79
CA VAL A 950 22.64 13.01 -0.05
C VAL A 950 21.75 13.23 -1.28
N PHE A 951 20.77 12.36 -1.51
CA PHE A 951 19.84 12.51 -2.63
C PHE A 951 19.01 13.80 -2.48
N VAL A 952 18.71 14.43 -3.61
CA VAL A 952 17.99 15.71 -3.73
C VAL A 952 18.75 16.93 -3.19
N ALA A 953 19.92 16.74 -2.59
CA ALA A 953 20.70 17.81 -1.98
C ALA A 953 21.25 18.84 -2.99
N ASP A 954 21.59 20.02 -2.45
CA ASP A 954 22.43 20.99 -3.15
C ASP A 954 23.91 20.59 -3.00
N TYR A 955 24.71 20.84 -4.03
CA TYR A 955 26.13 20.55 -4.02
C TYR A 955 26.94 21.52 -4.88
N LEU A 956 28.24 21.63 -4.60
CA LEU A 956 29.16 22.44 -5.38
C LEU A 956 29.64 21.64 -6.61
N GLN A 957 29.31 22.14 -7.80
CA GLN A 957 29.84 21.66 -9.08
C GLN A 957 31.07 22.48 -9.45
N PHE A 958 32.24 21.92 -9.21
CA PHE A 958 33.52 22.50 -9.60
C PHE A 958 33.78 22.33 -11.10
N SER A 959 34.67 23.13 -11.68
CA SER A 959 35.26 22.79 -12.98
C SER A 959 36.29 21.68 -12.79
N SER A 960 36.27 20.69 -13.68
CA SER A 960 37.19 19.55 -13.69
C SER A 960 38.66 19.91 -13.88
N HIS A 961 38.95 21.17 -14.23
CA HIS A 961 40.30 21.69 -14.47
C HIS A 961 40.75 22.74 -13.45
N SER A 962 39.88 23.15 -12.53
CA SER A 962 40.14 24.25 -11.59
C SER A 962 40.57 23.76 -10.21
N LYS A 963 41.41 24.53 -9.50
CA LYS A 963 41.75 24.28 -8.09
C LYS A 963 41.12 25.35 -7.19
N ALA A 964 39.79 25.29 -7.11
CA ALA A 964 38.97 26.32 -6.50
C ALA A 964 38.98 26.25 -4.96
N SER A 965 39.44 27.29 -4.27
CA SER A 965 39.27 27.39 -2.81
C SER A 965 38.35 28.54 -2.44
N GLY A 966 37.58 28.38 -1.36
CA GLY A 966 36.62 29.39 -0.99
C GLY A 966 35.77 29.02 0.21
N SER A 967 34.62 29.68 0.31
CA SER A 967 33.65 29.44 1.37
C SER A 967 32.23 29.74 0.91
N PHE A 968 31.25 29.19 1.63
CA PHE A 968 29.84 29.48 1.45
C PHE A 968 29.15 29.53 2.82
N THR A 969 27.88 29.95 2.84
CA THR A 969 27.01 29.88 4.02
C THR A 969 25.82 28.99 3.76
N VAL A 970 25.24 28.40 4.81
CA VAL A 970 24.02 27.60 4.71
C VAL A 970 22.77 28.39 5.13
N LYS A 971 21.68 28.24 4.39
CA LYS A 971 20.37 28.90 4.64
C LYS A 971 19.69 28.37 5.90
N GLU A 972 19.91 27.10 6.23
CA GLU A 972 19.35 26.41 7.39
C GLU A 972 20.35 25.44 8.04
N ASN A 973 20.03 24.94 9.23
CA ASN A 973 20.87 23.93 9.89
C ASN A 973 21.02 22.72 8.96
N SER A 974 22.24 22.24 8.77
CA SER A 974 22.54 21.26 7.73
C SER A 974 23.63 20.29 8.18
N ASP A 975 23.70 19.13 7.52
CA ASP A 975 24.83 18.24 7.47
C ASP A 975 25.61 18.50 6.18
N VAL A 976 26.90 18.84 6.31
CA VAL A 976 27.81 19.05 5.17
C VAL A 976 28.61 17.79 4.95
N TYR A 977 28.57 17.26 3.73
CA TYR A 977 29.30 16.08 3.31
C TYR A 977 30.43 16.46 2.34
N ILE A 978 31.62 15.95 2.60
CA ILE A 978 32.82 16.15 1.81
C ILE A 978 33.25 14.81 1.21
N LEU A 979 33.33 14.75 -0.11
CA LEU A 979 33.84 13.59 -0.85
C LEU A 979 35.33 13.75 -1.11
N ILE A 980 36.15 12.82 -0.65
CA ILE A 980 37.61 12.82 -0.84
C ILE A 980 38.04 11.59 -1.64
N ASP A 981 38.82 11.77 -2.70
CA ASP A 981 39.34 10.68 -3.53
C ASP A 981 40.19 9.71 -2.69
N GLN A 982 39.84 8.42 -2.70
CA GLN A 982 40.55 7.38 -1.94
C GLN A 982 41.97 7.09 -2.43
N LYS A 983 42.33 7.52 -3.64
CA LYS A 983 43.69 7.33 -4.17
C LYS A 983 44.73 8.15 -3.42
N GLU A 984 44.30 9.18 -2.69
CA GLU A 984 45.18 10.10 -1.98
C GLU A 984 45.22 9.74 -0.48
N ASN A 985 46.25 9.00 -0.06
CA ASN A 985 46.48 8.55 1.33
C ASN A 985 46.92 9.66 2.30
N LYS A 986 46.54 10.92 2.06
CA LYS A 986 46.96 12.06 2.88
C LYS A 986 45.95 12.30 4.01
N THR A 987 46.46 12.50 5.23
CA THR A 987 45.67 13.08 6.32
C THR A 987 45.35 14.53 5.95
N ILE A 988 44.07 14.89 5.97
CA ILE A 988 43.59 16.24 5.63
C ILE A 988 43.24 16.95 6.94
N ASP A 989 44.13 17.81 7.43
CA ASP A 989 44.03 18.41 8.77
C ASP A 989 42.73 19.21 8.99
N TRP A 990 42.21 19.88 7.96
CA TRP A 990 40.98 20.67 8.07
C TRP A 990 39.71 19.80 8.18
N LEU A 991 39.81 18.49 7.91
CA LEU A 991 38.73 17.52 8.13
C LEU A 991 38.76 16.87 9.53
N SER A 992 39.67 17.28 10.41
CA SER A 992 39.78 16.74 11.78
C SER A 992 38.50 16.85 12.61
N GLU A 993 37.64 17.82 12.32
CA GLU A 993 36.33 18.00 12.96
C GLU A 993 35.16 17.29 12.24
N TYR A 994 35.42 16.61 11.12
CA TYR A 994 34.42 15.86 10.38
C TYR A 994 34.45 14.38 10.77
N LYS A 995 33.27 13.76 10.82
CA LYS A 995 33.13 12.31 11.04
C LYS A 995 33.27 11.57 9.72
N LYS A 996 34.19 10.61 9.63
CA LYS A 996 34.30 9.70 8.48
C LYS A 996 33.16 8.67 8.49
N SER A 997 32.52 8.47 7.35
CA SER A 997 31.52 7.41 7.13
C SER A 997 32.19 6.11 6.65
N GLU A 998 31.54 4.97 6.89
CA GLU A 998 31.91 3.67 6.31
C GLU A 998 31.40 3.53 4.86
N GLU A 999 30.39 4.31 4.48
CA GLU A 999 29.89 4.37 3.11
C GLU A 999 30.89 5.05 2.17
N ILE A 1000 30.69 4.84 0.87
CA ILE A 1000 31.49 5.45 -0.19
C ILE A 1000 30.58 6.06 -1.26
N ALA A 1001 31.13 7.02 -2.01
CA ALA A 1001 30.54 7.48 -3.26
C ALA A 1001 31.41 7.07 -4.45
N LYS A 1002 30.84 7.04 -5.65
CA LYS A 1002 31.50 6.66 -6.89
C LYS A 1002 31.03 7.49 -8.07
N ASN A 1003 31.91 7.69 -9.06
CA ASN A 1003 31.56 8.31 -10.33
C ASN A 1003 31.78 7.37 -11.54
N SER A 1004 31.36 7.82 -12.72
CA SER A 1004 31.47 7.09 -13.98
C SER A 1004 32.91 6.84 -14.47
N LYS A 1005 33.92 7.46 -13.82
CA LYS A 1005 35.34 7.15 -14.03
C LYS A 1005 35.88 6.08 -13.06
N ASN A 1006 34.99 5.44 -12.29
CA ASN A 1006 35.32 4.47 -11.26
C ASN A 1006 36.23 5.05 -10.14
N THR A 1007 36.24 6.37 -9.96
CA THR A 1007 36.86 7.00 -8.79
C THR A 1007 35.98 6.73 -7.57
N ARG A 1008 36.59 6.30 -6.46
CA ARG A 1008 35.92 6.06 -5.19
C ARG A 1008 36.24 7.18 -4.22
N PHE A 1009 35.22 7.62 -3.49
CA PHE A 1009 35.35 8.70 -2.53
C PHE A 1009 35.04 8.22 -1.12
N SER A 1010 35.93 8.54 -0.18
CA SER A 1010 35.61 8.53 1.24
C SER A 1010 34.75 9.73 1.59
N ILE A 1011 33.78 9.52 2.47
CA ILE A 1011 32.80 10.54 2.85
C ILE A 1011 33.08 11.01 4.27
N PHE A 1012 33.10 12.32 4.45
CA PHE A 1012 33.25 12.99 5.74
C PHE A 1012 32.06 13.91 5.97
N SER A 1013 31.43 13.87 7.14
CA SER A 1013 30.26 14.71 7.44
C SER A 1013 30.42 15.55 8.71
N LYS A 1014 29.81 16.73 8.73
CA LYS A 1014 29.77 17.63 9.89
C LYS A 1014 28.44 18.38 9.95
N LYS A 1015 27.86 18.45 11.15
CA LYS A 1015 26.69 19.29 11.45
C LYS A 1015 27.10 20.75 11.52
N VAL A 1016 26.34 21.60 10.84
CA VAL A 1016 26.51 23.06 10.79
C VAL A 1016 25.19 23.76 11.08
N LYS A 1017 25.27 24.98 11.60
CA LYS A 1017 24.10 25.82 11.88
C LYS A 1017 23.86 26.80 10.73
N LYS A 1018 22.61 27.25 10.63
CA LYS A 1018 22.22 28.36 9.74
C LYS A 1018 23.20 29.53 9.86
N GLY A 1019 23.72 30.00 8.72
CA GLY A 1019 24.62 31.14 8.63
C GLY A 1019 26.08 30.84 8.98
N ASP A 1020 26.43 29.62 9.38
CA ASP A 1020 27.82 29.22 9.54
C ASP A 1020 28.56 29.39 8.20
N LYS A 1021 29.84 29.78 8.28
CA LYS A 1021 30.72 29.89 7.11
C LYS A 1021 31.52 28.60 6.96
N ILE A 1022 31.31 27.90 5.85
CA ILE A 1022 31.95 26.62 5.55
C ILE A 1022 33.04 26.88 4.52
N SER A 1023 34.28 26.56 4.87
CA SER A 1023 35.42 26.62 3.94
C SER A 1023 35.54 25.33 3.15
N PHE A 1024 35.97 25.43 1.89
CA PHE A 1024 36.33 24.30 1.05
C PHE A 1024 37.62 24.62 0.27
N ASP A 1025 38.35 23.56 -0.07
CA ASP A 1025 39.55 23.65 -0.89
C ASP A 1025 39.54 22.52 -1.93
N HIS A 1026 39.17 22.87 -3.18
CA HIS A 1026 39.22 21.97 -4.32
C HIS A 1026 40.66 21.79 -4.80
N SER A 1027 41.48 21.17 -3.95
CA SER A 1027 42.75 20.57 -4.34
C SER A 1027 42.50 19.22 -5.03
N GLU A 1028 43.54 18.56 -5.55
CA GLU A 1028 43.42 17.31 -6.32
C GLU A 1028 42.70 16.16 -5.57
N VAL A 1029 42.50 16.30 -4.25
CA VAL A 1029 41.88 15.28 -3.39
C VAL A 1029 40.37 15.49 -3.18
N LEU A 1030 39.84 16.71 -3.39
CA LEU A 1030 38.43 17.02 -3.12
C LEU A 1030 37.56 16.70 -4.34
N GLY A 1031 36.62 15.77 -4.17
CA GLY A 1031 35.69 15.37 -5.23
C GLY A 1031 34.43 16.24 -5.31
N SER A 1032 33.80 16.54 -4.17
CA SER A 1032 32.55 17.33 -4.11
C SER A 1032 32.25 17.79 -2.69
N VAL A 1033 31.42 18.84 -2.57
CA VAL A 1033 30.85 19.32 -1.31
C VAL A 1033 29.34 19.32 -1.45
N ILE A 1034 28.65 18.60 -0.56
CA ILE A 1034 27.20 18.39 -0.59
C ILE A 1034 26.60 18.91 0.71
N VAL A 1035 25.42 19.51 0.65
CA VAL A 1035 24.78 20.14 1.81
C VAL A 1035 23.33 19.65 1.92
N VAL A 1036 23.06 18.91 2.99
CA VAL A 1036 21.75 18.33 3.28
C VAL A 1036 21.15 19.07 4.47
N PRO A 1037 19.94 19.66 4.37
CA PRO A 1037 19.29 20.27 5.53
C PRO A 1037 19.00 19.25 6.65
N ASN A 1038 18.99 19.70 7.90
CA ASN A 1038 18.68 18.86 9.05
C ASN A 1038 17.17 18.67 9.21
N TYR A 1039 16.75 17.41 9.31
CA TYR A 1039 15.35 17.02 9.52
C TYR A 1039 15.17 16.26 10.84
N ASP A 1040 13.94 16.25 11.36
CA ASP A 1040 13.54 15.51 12.56
C ASP A 1040 12.39 14.56 12.20
N MET A 1041 12.74 13.28 12.11
CA MET A 1041 11.85 12.22 11.64
C MET A 1041 11.43 11.27 12.77
N GLY A 1042 11.50 11.70 14.04
CA GLY A 1042 11.07 10.93 15.21
C GLY A 1042 12.15 10.10 15.93
N GLU A 1043 11.77 9.56 17.10
CA GLU A 1043 12.66 8.82 18.02
C GLU A 1043 13.11 7.46 17.46
N LYS A 1044 14.38 7.11 17.71
CA LYS A 1044 14.99 5.82 17.34
C LYS A 1044 14.97 4.77 18.46
N ASP A 1045 14.31 5.03 19.60
CA ASP A 1045 14.29 4.10 20.74
C ASP A 1045 13.23 3.00 20.54
N ASP A 1046 13.74 1.79 20.23
CA ASP A 1046 13.01 0.54 20.02
C ASP A 1046 13.13 -0.42 21.23
N SER A 1047 13.39 0.09 22.43
CA SER A 1047 13.45 -0.75 23.64
C SER A 1047 12.07 -1.36 23.96
N ARG A 1048 12.06 -2.68 24.21
CA ARG A 1048 10.85 -3.49 24.44
C ARG A 1048 10.74 -3.93 25.90
N PRO A 1049 9.53 -4.29 26.37
CA PRO A 1049 9.35 -4.95 27.66
C PRO A 1049 10.17 -6.25 27.75
N VAL A 1050 10.76 -6.50 28.90
CA VAL A 1050 11.55 -7.72 29.14
C VAL A 1050 10.63 -8.81 29.69
N VAL A 1051 10.57 -9.96 29.00
CA VAL A 1051 9.96 -11.18 29.50
C VAL A 1051 11.01 -11.99 30.24
N VAL A 1052 10.79 -12.28 31.52
CA VAL A 1052 11.69 -13.08 32.34
C VAL A 1052 11.09 -14.46 32.56
N ILE A 1053 11.84 -15.52 32.21
CA ILE A 1053 11.48 -16.91 32.44
C ILE A 1053 12.51 -17.51 33.40
N GLU A 1054 12.07 -17.84 34.61
CA GLU A 1054 12.91 -18.47 35.61
C GLU A 1054 13.27 -19.91 35.19
N ALA A 1055 14.55 -20.28 35.32
CA ALA A 1055 15.06 -21.54 34.76
C ALA A 1055 14.44 -22.78 35.39
N GLU A 1056 13.99 -22.71 36.64
CA GLU A 1056 13.32 -23.82 37.33
C GLU A 1056 11.91 -24.11 36.81
N ASN A 1057 11.33 -23.21 36.02
CA ASN A 1057 10.05 -23.38 35.34
C ASN A 1057 10.23 -23.86 33.89
N ALA A 1058 11.46 -23.89 33.38
CA ALA A 1058 11.78 -24.38 32.05
C ALA A 1058 11.73 -25.92 31.98
N LYS A 1059 11.50 -26.45 30.78
CA LYS A 1059 11.44 -27.89 30.57
C LYS A 1059 12.85 -28.45 30.40
N THR A 1060 13.24 -29.40 31.24
CA THR A 1060 14.57 -30.02 31.19
C THR A 1060 14.50 -31.48 30.75
N THR A 1061 15.46 -31.93 29.95
CA THR A 1061 15.61 -33.35 29.55
C THR A 1061 17.01 -33.82 29.92
N GLY A 1062 17.13 -35.03 30.49
CA GLY A 1062 18.43 -35.63 30.86
C GLY A 1062 18.46 -36.10 32.32
N SER A 1063 19.65 -36.22 32.90
CA SER A 1063 19.84 -36.66 34.29
C SER A 1063 20.95 -35.88 34.99
N GLY A 1064 20.85 -35.70 36.32
CA GLY A 1064 21.76 -34.83 37.06
C GLY A 1064 21.45 -33.34 36.86
N ILE A 1065 20.17 -33.00 36.90
CA ILE A 1065 19.65 -31.63 36.81
C ILE A 1065 18.96 -31.36 38.15
N GLU A 1066 19.48 -30.41 38.92
CA GLU A 1066 19.04 -30.15 40.30
C GLU A 1066 18.56 -28.70 40.43
N LYS A 1067 17.48 -28.50 41.20
CA LYS A 1067 17.03 -27.16 41.61
C LYS A 1067 17.82 -26.73 42.84
N GLY A 1068 18.42 -25.57 42.78
CA GLY A 1068 19.15 -24.96 43.90
C GLY A 1068 18.63 -23.57 44.21
N ASN A 1069 19.13 -23.00 45.30
CA ASN A 1069 18.87 -21.63 45.68
C ASN A 1069 20.20 -20.93 46.01
N PHE A 1070 20.44 -19.77 45.40
CA PHE A 1070 21.64 -18.97 45.64
C PHE A 1070 21.22 -17.53 45.93
N LYS A 1071 21.30 -17.15 47.20
CA LYS A 1071 20.73 -15.90 47.74
C LYS A 1071 19.19 -15.90 47.65
N LYS A 1072 18.56 -14.91 47.00
CA LYS A 1072 17.10 -14.81 46.83
C LYS A 1072 16.66 -15.22 45.41
N ALA A 1073 17.43 -16.07 44.74
CA ALA A 1073 17.15 -16.53 43.38
C ALA A 1073 17.27 -18.06 43.32
N ASP A 1074 16.27 -18.68 42.70
CA ASP A 1074 16.28 -20.11 42.39
C ASP A 1074 17.06 -20.35 41.08
N TYR A 1075 17.64 -21.54 40.92
CA TYR A 1075 18.40 -21.87 39.71
C TYR A 1075 18.33 -23.36 39.40
N ILE A 1076 18.69 -23.70 38.17
CA ILE A 1076 18.97 -25.08 37.74
C ILE A 1076 20.49 -25.28 37.63
N GLU A 1077 21.01 -26.35 38.22
CA GLU A 1077 22.40 -26.80 38.08
C GLU A 1077 22.48 -28.14 37.36
N PHE A 1078 23.39 -28.23 36.39
CA PHE A 1078 23.76 -29.48 35.76
C PHE A 1078 24.93 -30.11 36.54
N THR A 1079 24.67 -31.18 37.30
CA THR A 1079 25.63 -31.78 38.24
C THR A 1079 26.41 -32.95 37.65
N LYS A 1080 25.93 -33.54 36.54
CA LYS A 1080 26.52 -34.72 35.89
C LYS A 1080 26.90 -34.45 34.43
N LYS A 1081 27.91 -35.18 33.96
CA LYS A 1081 28.34 -35.22 32.55
C LYS A 1081 27.46 -36.19 31.78
N THR A 1082 26.36 -35.68 31.24
CA THR A 1082 25.33 -36.41 30.50
C THR A 1082 24.73 -35.50 29.44
N ASN A 1083 24.11 -36.09 28.42
CA ASN A 1083 23.30 -35.34 27.46
C ASN A 1083 22.13 -34.70 28.19
N ASN A 1084 22.19 -33.39 28.34
CA ASN A 1084 21.17 -32.60 29.01
C ASN A 1084 20.69 -31.48 28.09
N SER A 1085 19.44 -31.10 28.24
CA SER A 1085 18.87 -29.91 27.61
C SER A 1085 17.92 -29.16 28.53
N ILE A 1086 17.77 -27.87 28.26
CA ILE A 1086 16.77 -26.99 28.87
C ILE A 1086 16.08 -26.19 27.76
N GLU A 1087 14.76 -26.16 27.79
CA GLU A 1087 13.88 -25.58 26.77
C GLU A 1087 13.02 -24.47 27.39
N PHE A 1088 13.08 -23.28 26.80
CA PHE A 1088 12.27 -22.10 27.13
C PHE A 1088 11.25 -21.85 26.01
N GLU A 1089 9.99 -21.56 26.36
CA GLU A 1089 8.97 -21.14 25.40
C GLU A 1089 8.81 -19.62 25.43
N VAL A 1090 8.84 -18.96 24.27
CA VAL A 1090 8.61 -17.51 24.14
C VAL A 1090 7.53 -17.22 23.10
N LYS A 1091 6.82 -16.11 23.30
CA LYS A 1091 5.76 -15.62 22.42
C LYS A 1091 6.02 -14.16 22.06
N PRO A 1092 6.91 -13.86 21.09
CA PRO A 1092 7.07 -12.50 20.59
C PRO A 1092 5.73 -12.00 20.03
N GLY A 1093 5.45 -10.72 20.27
CA GLY A 1093 4.25 -10.07 19.72
C GLY A 1093 4.49 -9.37 18.38
N VAL A 1094 5.73 -9.03 17.98
CA VAL A 1094 5.96 -8.20 16.78
C VAL A 1094 7.18 -8.67 16.02
N ALA A 1095 7.12 -8.64 14.68
CA ALA A 1095 8.27 -8.98 13.87
C ALA A 1095 9.51 -8.15 14.24
N GLY A 1096 10.58 -8.80 14.69
CA GLY A 1096 11.77 -8.13 15.18
C GLY A 1096 12.94 -9.06 15.44
N ILE A 1097 14.12 -8.49 15.65
CA ILE A 1097 15.26 -9.19 16.24
C ILE A 1097 15.12 -9.03 17.75
N TYR A 1098 15.08 -10.14 18.46
CA TYR A 1098 14.90 -10.13 19.92
C TYR A 1098 16.23 -10.39 20.61
N LEU A 1099 16.51 -9.63 21.66
CA LEU A 1099 17.63 -9.81 22.56
C LEU A 1099 17.30 -10.92 23.55
N MET A 1100 18.26 -11.80 23.75
CA MET A 1100 18.17 -12.98 24.60
C MET A 1100 19.28 -12.92 25.63
N ARG A 1101 18.93 -12.89 26.92
CA ARG A 1101 19.92 -12.85 28.00
C ARG A 1101 19.80 -14.06 28.89
N PHE A 1102 20.89 -14.79 29.05
CA PHE A 1102 20.97 -15.90 29.99
C PHE A 1102 21.74 -15.45 31.21
N ARG A 1103 21.10 -15.48 32.38
CA ARG A 1103 21.78 -15.23 33.65
C ARG A 1103 22.33 -16.55 34.20
N PHE A 1104 23.65 -16.63 34.33
CA PHE A 1104 24.33 -17.91 34.51
C PHE A 1104 25.54 -17.85 35.45
N MET A 1105 25.98 -19.01 35.93
CA MET A 1105 27.34 -19.25 36.44
C MET A 1105 27.93 -20.46 35.73
N ASN A 1106 29.20 -20.39 35.35
CA ASN A 1106 29.94 -21.54 34.85
C ASN A 1106 31.07 -21.85 35.84
N ARG A 1107 30.95 -22.96 36.57
CA ARG A 1107 31.93 -23.41 37.58
C ARG A 1107 33.15 -24.10 36.98
N ASN A 1108 33.20 -24.31 35.67
CA ASN A 1108 34.37 -24.87 35.00
C ASN A 1108 35.45 -23.80 34.78
N GLU A 1109 36.71 -24.23 34.73
CA GLU A 1109 37.85 -23.34 34.43
C GLU A 1109 37.86 -22.85 32.99
N ASN A 1110 37.23 -23.61 32.08
CA ASN A 1110 37.15 -23.30 30.65
C ASN A 1110 35.73 -22.88 30.25
N PRO A 1111 35.59 -22.06 29.19
CA PRO A 1111 34.28 -21.74 28.63
C PRO A 1111 33.53 -23.00 28.18
N LEU A 1112 32.24 -23.04 28.46
CA LEU A 1112 31.37 -24.15 28.09
C LEU A 1112 30.68 -23.83 26.76
N LYS A 1113 30.91 -24.68 25.75
CA LYS A 1113 30.23 -24.58 24.45
C LYS A 1113 28.91 -25.33 24.51
N VAL A 1114 27.82 -24.61 24.23
CA VAL A 1114 26.45 -25.13 24.33
C VAL A 1114 25.77 -24.92 22.99
N LYS A 1115 25.10 -25.94 22.48
CA LYS A 1115 24.33 -25.84 21.24
C LYS A 1115 23.03 -25.10 21.52
N PHE A 1116 22.79 -24.06 20.73
CA PHE A 1116 21.61 -23.23 20.77
C PHE A 1116 20.71 -23.59 19.58
N LYS A 1117 19.46 -23.94 19.86
CA LYS A 1117 18.46 -24.26 18.85
C LYS A 1117 17.20 -23.43 19.09
N MET A 1118 16.68 -22.82 18.04
CA MET A 1118 15.40 -22.10 18.07
C MET A 1118 14.49 -22.63 16.97
N GLU A 1119 13.29 -23.04 17.34
CA GLU A 1119 12.26 -23.59 16.44
C GLU A 1119 10.93 -22.86 16.65
N ASP A 1120 10.13 -22.73 15.60
CA ASP A 1120 8.74 -22.28 15.71
C ASP A 1120 7.82 -23.39 16.25
N ALA A 1121 6.52 -23.09 16.35
CA ALA A 1121 5.50 -24.03 16.83
C ALA A 1121 5.36 -25.30 15.96
N TYR A 1122 5.78 -25.24 14.69
CA TYR A 1122 5.66 -26.32 13.70
C TYR A 1122 6.99 -27.08 13.49
N GLY A 1123 8.05 -26.70 14.21
CA GLY A 1123 9.38 -27.31 14.11
C GLY A 1123 10.23 -26.74 12.97
N ILE A 1124 9.85 -25.60 12.37
CA ILE A 1124 10.69 -24.89 11.42
C ILE A 1124 11.87 -24.28 12.18
N LEU A 1125 13.06 -24.59 11.69
CA LEU A 1125 14.31 -24.16 12.32
C LEU A 1125 14.57 -22.68 12.05
N MET A 1126 14.64 -21.88 13.10
CA MET A 1126 14.90 -20.44 13.04
C MET A 1126 16.39 -20.13 13.22
N ARG A 1127 17.03 -20.82 14.18
CA ARG A 1127 18.47 -20.68 14.48
C ARG A 1127 19.02 -22.00 15.02
N ASN A 1128 20.24 -22.35 14.61
CA ASN A 1128 20.95 -23.54 15.10
C ASN A 1128 22.45 -23.35 15.00
N ASP A 1129 23.07 -22.97 16.11
CA ASP A 1129 24.50 -22.67 16.22
C ASP A 1129 25.01 -22.95 17.65
N THR A 1130 26.25 -22.54 17.96
CA THR A 1130 26.86 -22.76 19.27
C THR A 1130 27.11 -21.43 19.96
N ILE A 1131 26.73 -21.34 21.24
CA ILE A 1131 27.02 -20.20 22.11
C ILE A 1131 27.96 -20.63 23.24
N GLU A 1132 28.67 -19.66 23.81
CA GLU A 1132 29.75 -19.91 24.77
C GLU A 1132 29.46 -19.24 26.12
N PHE A 1133 29.41 -20.06 27.18
CA PHE A 1133 29.27 -19.62 28.57
C PHE A 1133 30.65 -19.53 29.23
N PHE A 1134 31.16 -18.31 29.39
CA PHE A 1134 32.50 -18.05 29.93
C PHE A 1134 32.60 -18.38 31.45
N PRO A 1135 33.76 -18.76 31.98
CA PRO A 1135 33.94 -19.10 33.39
C PRO A 1135 33.46 -18.00 34.35
N SER A 1136 32.66 -18.39 35.35
CA SER A 1136 32.21 -17.51 36.44
C SER A 1136 31.72 -18.33 37.64
N ALA A 1137 32.65 -18.87 38.43
CA ALA A 1137 32.32 -19.81 39.50
C ALA A 1137 31.65 -19.15 40.74
N GLU A 1138 31.85 -17.84 40.96
CA GLU A 1138 31.47 -17.16 42.21
C GLU A 1138 30.40 -16.06 42.06
N LYS A 1139 30.08 -15.66 40.82
CA LYS A 1139 29.16 -14.54 40.55
C LYS A 1139 28.26 -14.86 39.37
N TRP A 1140 26.99 -14.48 39.48
CA TRP A 1140 26.08 -14.45 38.33
C TRP A 1140 26.63 -13.51 37.25
N LYS A 1141 26.60 -13.97 36.00
CA LYS A 1141 26.95 -13.23 34.80
C LYS A 1141 25.78 -13.28 33.83
N VAL A 1142 25.82 -12.42 32.82
CA VAL A 1142 24.82 -12.37 31.77
C VAL A 1142 25.50 -12.63 30.44
N LEU A 1143 24.98 -13.61 29.71
CA LEU A 1143 25.34 -13.87 28.31
C LEU A 1143 24.25 -13.28 27.43
N ASN A 1144 24.62 -12.35 26.55
CA ASN A 1144 23.72 -11.75 25.57
C ASN A 1144 23.89 -12.43 24.22
N THR A 1145 22.77 -12.80 23.60
CA THR A 1145 22.67 -13.18 22.19
C THR A 1145 21.37 -12.63 21.60
N THR A 1146 21.05 -12.91 20.35
CA THR A 1146 19.78 -12.50 19.75
C THR A 1146 19.05 -13.68 19.13
N SER A 1147 17.87 -13.47 18.54
CA SER A 1147 17.25 -14.46 17.65
C SER A 1147 18.09 -14.77 16.40
N GLY A 1148 19.18 -14.04 16.14
CA GLY A 1148 20.07 -14.19 14.97
C GLY A 1148 19.50 -13.59 13.67
N GLY A 1149 18.19 -13.44 13.60
CA GLY A 1149 17.45 -12.76 12.52
C GLY A 1149 16.09 -12.30 13.03
N TYR A 1150 15.28 -11.73 12.15
CA TYR A 1150 13.90 -11.37 12.49
C TYR A 1150 13.07 -12.63 12.74
N ILE A 1151 12.23 -12.62 13.77
CA ILE A 1151 11.19 -13.62 14.01
C ILE A 1151 9.83 -12.90 14.09
N ASN A 1152 8.73 -13.55 13.67
CA ASN A 1152 7.39 -12.96 13.70
C ASN A 1152 6.63 -13.31 14.99
N ALA A 1153 5.42 -12.77 15.15
CA ALA A 1153 4.47 -13.26 16.14
C ALA A 1153 4.24 -14.78 16.01
N GLY A 1154 4.09 -15.45 17.14
CA GLY A 1154 3.94 -16.91 17.22
C GLY A 1154 4.63 -17.49 18.45
N THR A 1155 4.59 -18.81 18.57
CA THR A 1155 5.25 -19.54 19.68
C THR A 1155 6.57 -20.11 19.21
N TYR A 1156 7.64 -19.92 19.99
CA TYR A 1156 8.96 -20.44 19.69
C TYR A 1156 9.55 -21.19 20.89
N LYS A 1157 10.32 -22.22 20.58
CA LYS A 1157 11.08 -23.02 21.55
C LYS A 1157 12.56 -22.69 21.42
N ILE A 1158 13.19 -22.32 22.53
CA ILE A 1158 14.62 -22.05 22.64
C ILE A 1158 15.25 -23.14 23.49
N THR A 1159 16.09 -23.95 22.87
CA THR A 1159 16.70 -25.11 23.50
C THR A 1159 18.21 -24.92 23.59
N LEU A 1160 18.73 -25.01 24.82
CA LEU A 1160 20.16 -25.19 25.08
C LEU A 1160 20.43 -26.67 25.29
N GLU A 1161 21.29 -27.26 24.49
CA GLU A 1161 21.65 -28.69 24.59
C GLU A 1161 23.17 -28.91 24.56
N GLY A 1162 23.64 -29.92 25.28
CA GLY A 1162 25.05 -30.29 25.28
C GLY A 1162 25.29 -31.70 25.83
N GLU A 1163 26.36 -32.33 25.34
CA GLU A 1163 26.81 -33.66 25.80
C GLU A 1163 27.44 -33.62 27.20
N ASP A 1164 27.88 -32.44 27.62
CA ASP A 1164 28.42 -32.17 28.96
C ASP A 1164 28.06 -30.74 29.37
N LEU A 1165 26.96 -30.58 30.10
CA LEU A 1165 26.58 -29.29 30.69
C LEU A 1165 27.06 -29.12 32.13
N LYS A 1166 27.86 -30.07 32.65
CA LYS A 1166 28.22 -30.10 34.06
C LYS A 1166 28.85 -28.78 34.51
N GLY A 1167 28.41 -28.25 35.64
CA GLY A 1167 28.93 -27.02 36.23
C GLY A 1167 28.33 -25.73 35.66
N LEU A 1168 27.41 -25.81 34.69
CA LEU A 1168 26.55 -24.70 34.31
C LEU A 1168 25.40 -24.56 35.30
N LEU A 1169 25.18 -23.34 35.78
CA LEU A 1169 24.01 -22.94 36.57
C LEU A 1169 23.26 -21.87 35.79
N LEU A 1170 21.94 -21.98 35.71
CA LEU A 1170 21.06 -21.00 35.07
C LEU A 1170 20.04 -20.49 36.09
N ASP A 1171 20.02 -19.17 36.29
CA ASP A 1171 19.07 -18.43 37.14
C ASP A 1171 17.79 -18.19 36.33
N ASN A 1172 17.90 -17.33 35.31
CA ASN A 1172 16.78 -17.01 34.44
C ASN A 1172 17.21 -16.68 33.01
N PHE A 1173 16.20 -16.66 32.16
CA PHE A 1173 16.28 -16.28 30.76
C PHE A 1173 15.42 -15.03 30.53
N GLU A 1174 16.03 -13.95 30.06
CA GLU A 1174 15.34 -12.74 29.64
C GLU A 1174 15.19 -12.72 28.11
N PHE A 1175 14.00 -12.34 27.64
CA PHE A 1175 13.67 -12.15 26.24
C PHE A 1175 13.11 -10.74 26.03
N GLN A 1176 13.76 -9.93 25.19
CA GLN A 1176 13.47 -8.51 24.99
C GLN A 1176 13.35 -8.16 23.50
#